data_AF-A0A7X8FDN7-F1
#
_entry.id   AF-A0A7X8FDN7-F1
#
_cell.length_a   1.000
_cell.length_b   1.000
_cell.length_c   1.000
_cell.angle_alpha   90.00
_cell.angle_beta   90.00
_cell.angle_gamma   90.00
#
_symmetry.space_group_name_H-M   'P 1'
#
loop_
_entity.id
_entity.type
_entity.pdbx_description
1 polymer ?
#
loop_
_entity_poly.entity_id
_entity_poly.type
_entity_poly.pdbx_seq_one_letter_code
_entity_poly.pdbx_strand_id
1 'polypeptide(L)'
;MKIKSRLFLSLILVVLMLGLNLPLPAAASTPPIPDEVEVTWEVIITSNYAWSSETTDDEGKIINRYNGNDSFNMQSTGTTKLQRVGVNEDGHPYLSPQPGRKDYNVNGYGGGTEKFWETYTITPWVPGKGWGNPKDFEQTKVEDWQYHMPETGHEIDPEDDAVSWFVIIDPESDKEPVRYQMLFEPFFFIQHDTLSDYIDASGQYQTKWQNFEGSHSESGELMDAPCRGSLHIAGNVWFHRQLNHPSGGVIEGELEFSDNKFRDKGSVQHTSIDGDHGRAEITVKYEINREPSVKAIQPNQVLGRYQYQDDEHYQPATDFVAGKDTVIQAFLSDEIKIDQVNNLELDIYCNDNLVTTLKNPKKDRDNNAGIFIPGDQSKCDWGAGVYKFVARIGYSEKTLYALFEEQRDIRILAVPLKANYGGKIVEPGGNWIDGDSMLRKLYPLADHNVKWIPHPVMVDASQPSANLMDYNGLIAIRWILQCLQPDKFVETPYDAIIGFVADPIPIIKNNKVVGYTLGQGKKPIATVALVDDYPTTVAHEIAHFYDVGDEYDGGIGRFNMLVNPPPFGFQGEDLFTFEPVTSDADYVKPAPVGSGSLISKNLHPFDPRKNKLLPDSISFMGTDAPESKYWISPAIWRHLYHSLGSLGGAANAKTANLT
;
A
#
# COMPACT_ATOMS: atom_id res chain seq x y z
N MET A 1 -23.06 12.08 -51.25
CA MET A 1 -21.90 11.55 -50.49
C MET A 1 -21.17 12.55 -49.58
N LYS A 2 -21.46 13.86 -49.58
CA LYS A 2 -20.72 14.86 -48.75
C LYS A 2 -21.39 15.29 -47.43
N ILE A 3 -22.61 14.83 -47.12
CA ILE A 3 -23.34 15.24 -45.90
C ILE A 3 -23.22 14.20 -44.76
N LYS A 4 -23.08 12.90 -45.08
CA LYS A 4 -22.90 11.85 -44.07
C LYS A 4 -21.50 11.83 -43.42
N SER A 5 -20.48 12.33 -44.12
CA SER A 5 -19.10 12.41 -43.59
C SER A 5 -18.94 13.53 -42.55
N ARG A 6 -19.71 14.63 -42.63
CA ARG A 6 -19.63 15.72 -41.64
C ARG A 6 -20.32 15.37 -40.32
N LEU A 7 -21.41 14.60 -40.33
CA LEU A 7 -22.06 14.13 -39.10
C LEU A 7 -21.20 13.08 -38.37
N PHE A 8 -20.50 12.22 -39.09
CA PHE A 8 -19.59 11.24 -38.49
C PHE A 8 -18.34 11.89 -37.87
N LEU A 9 -17.76 12.90 -38.53
CA LEU A 9 -16.61 13.63 -37.98
C LEU A 9 -17.01 14.50 -36.77
N SER A 10 -18.21 15.06 -36.76
CA SER A 10 -18.70 15.88 -35.64
C SER A 10 -19.04 15.03 -34.41
N LEU A 11 -19.57 13.82 -34.62
CA LEU A 11 -19.86 12.87 -33.53
C LEU A 11 -18.56 12.31 -32.93
N ILE A 12 -17.55 12.04 -33.75
CA ILE A 12 -16.22 11.61 -33.28
C ILE A 12 -15.51 12.74 -32.52
N LEU A 13 -15.64 14.00 -32.95
CA LEU A 13 -15.07 15.14 -32.22
C LEU A 13 -15.76 15.40 -30.87
N VAL A 14 -17.08 15.16 -30.77
CA VAL A 14 -17.82 15.27 -29.50
C VAL A 14 -17.49 14.12 -28.55
N VAL A 15 -17.27 12.90 -29.07
CA VAL A 15 -16.81 11.76 -28.26
C VAL A 15 -15.34 11.92 -27.83
N LEU A 16 -14.48 12.51 -28.66
CA LEU A 16 -13.10 12.87 -28.26
C LEU A 16 -13.07 14.03 -27.24
N MET A 17 -13.97 15.01 -27.34
CA MET A 17 -14.06 16.12 -26.38
C MET A 17 -14.72 15.72 -25.05
N LEU A 18 -15.65 14.75 -25.06
CA LEU A 18 -16.25 14.18 -23.84
C LEU A 18 -15.34 13.13 -23.18
N GLY A 19 -14.43 12.49 -23.94
CA GLY A 19 -13.41 11.59 -23.41
C GLY A 19 -12.17 12.28 -22.82
N LEU A 20 -12.02 13.60 -23.01
CA LEU A 20 -10.86 14.39 -22.57
C LEU A 20 -11.12 15.30 -21.35
N ASN A 21 -12.32 15.25 -20.75
CA ASN A 21 -12.69 16.07 -19.58
C ASN A 21 -13.41 15.29 -18.47
N LEU A 22 -13.27 13.96 -18.43
CA LEU A 22 -13.44 13.27 -17.16
C LEU A 22 -12.14 13.52 -16.38
N PRO A 23 -12.17 14.07 -15.15
CA PRO A 23 -11.06 13.85 -14.25
C PRO A 23 -10.96 12.34 -14.15
N LEU A 24 -9.90 11.77 -14.74
CA LEU A 24 -9.43 10.47 -14.29
C LEU A 24 -9.43 10.57 -12.77
N PRO A 25 -10.07 9.66 -12.03
CA PRO A 25 -9.78 9.59 -10.61
C PRO A 25 -8.26 9.49 -10.56
N ALA A 26 -7.62 10.53 -10.01
CA ALA A 26 -6.30 10.40 -9.49
C ALA A 26 -6.47 9.44 -8.31
N ALA A 27 -6.63 8.15 -8.62
CA ALA A 27 -5.90 7.17 -7.87
C ALA A 27 -4.47 7.69 -7.98
N ALA A 28 -4.02 8.34 -6.91
CA ALA A 28 -2.64 8.15 -6.54
C ALA A 28 -2.53 6.63 -6.39
N SER A 29 -2.27 5.93 -7.50
CA SER A 29 -1.62 4.64 -7.48
C SER A 29 -0.26 4.99 -6.89
N THR A 30 -0.24 5.09 -5.57
CA THR A 30 0.99 5.06 -4.82
C THR A 30 1.65 3.81 -5.36
N PRO A 31 2.82 3.89 -6.01
CA PRO A 31 3.47 2.70 -6.51
C PRO A 31 3.46 1.68 -5.36
N PRO A 32 3.12 0.41 -5.63
CA PRO A 32 3.13 -0.60 -4.59
C PRO A 32 4.46 -0.47 -3.86
N ILE A 33 4.38 -0.45 -2.53
CA ILE A 33 5.54 -0.28 -1.65
C ILE A 33 6.62 -1.24 -2.15
N PRO A 34 7.88 -0.82 -2.27
CA PRO A 34 8.93 -1.75 -2.60
C PRO A 34 8.97 -2.81 -1.49
N ASP A 35 8.41 -3.98 -1.77
CA ASP A 35 8.75 -5.19 -1.03
C ASP A 35 10.22 -5.46 -1.37
N GLU A 36 11.08 -5.32 -0.37
CA GLU A 36 12.48 -5.71 -0.46
C GLU A 36 12.69 -7.01 0.30
N VAL A 37 13.31 -7.97 -0.38
CA VAL A 37 13.68 -9.27 0.19
C VAL A 37 15.16 -9.45 0.01
N GLU A 38 15.84 -9.82 1.09
CA GLU A 38 17.24 -10.21 1.07
C GLU A 38 17.34 -11.72 1.31
N VAL A 39 18.01 -12.43 0.41
CA VAL A 39 18.26 -13.87 0.52
C VAL A 39 19.76 -14.10 0.60
N THR A 40 20.24 -14.55 1.75
CA THR A 40 21.62 -15.04 1.90
C THR A 40 21.64 -16.52 1.57
N TRP A 41 22.61 -16.97 0.78
CA TRP A 41 22.65 -18.33 0.26
C TRP A 41 24.05 -18.95 0.26
N GLU A 42 24.09 -20.27 0.31
CA GLU A 42 25.28 -21.11 0.18
C GLU A 42 24.95 -22.31 -0.72
N VAL A 43 25.70 -22.48 -1.80
CA VAL A 43 25.64 -23.64 -2.68
C VAL A 43 26.89 -24.49 -2.48
N ILE A 44 26.72 -25.78 -2.25
CA ILE A 44 27.79 -26.76 -2.15
C ILE A 44 27.53 -27.84 -3.19
N ILE A 45 28.51 -28.11 -4.05
CA ILE A 45 28.47 -29.17 -5.05
C ILE A 45 29.62 -30.13 -4.80
N THR A 46 29.33 -31.41 -4.84
CA THR A 46 30.34 -32.47 -4.82
C THR A 46 30.05 -33.47 -5.92
N SER A 47 31.06 -33.93 -6.62
CA SER A 47 30.92 -34.93 -7.67
C SER A 47 32.11 -35.86 -7.70
N ASN A 48 31.85 -37.14 -7.94
CA ASN A 48 32.87 -38.14 -8.20
C ASN A 48 32.47 -38.93 -9.44
N TYR A 49 33.46 -39.27 -10.27
CA TYR A 49 33.28 -40.03 -11.49
C TYR A 49 34.41 -41.06 -11.62
N ALA A 50 34.08 -42.31 -11.89
CA ALA A 50 35.03 -43.40 -12.06
C ALA A 50 34.65 -44.25 -13.27
N TRP A 51 35.65 -44.64 -14.05
CA TRP A 51 35.46 -45.47 -15.23
C TRP A 51 36.52 -46.56 -15.28
N SER A 52 36.11 -47.70 -15.83
CA SER A 52 37.01 -48.78 -16.18
C SER A 52 36.53 -49.47 -17.46
N SER A 53 37.47 -49.88 -18.29
CA SER A 53 37.17 -50.62 -19.52
C SER A 53 38.31 -51.58 -19.83
N GLU A 54 37.96 -52.77 -20.32
CA GLU A 54 38.90 -53.76 -20.84
C GLU A 54 38.48 -54.14 -22.26
N THR A 55 39.44 -54.21 -23.17
CA THR A 55 39.24 -54.69 -24.55
C THR A 55 40.05 -55.95 -24.76
N THR A 56 39.43 -56.97 -25.37
CA THR A 56 40.07 -58.22 -25.74
C THR A 56 40.16 -58.36 -27.26
N ASP A 57 41.18 -59.06 -27.74
CA ASP A 57 41.26 -59.50 -29.14
C ASP A 57 40.30 -60.67 -29.43
N ASP A 58 40.29 -61.13 -30.70
CA ASP A 58 39.47 -62.26 -31.17
C ASP A 58 39.78 -63.59 -30.45
N GLU A 59 40.94 -63.69 -29.78
CA GLU A 59 41.39 -64.85 -29.01
C GLU A 59 41.08 -64.72 -27.51
N GLY A 60 40.44 -63.61 -27.09
CA GLY A 60 40.07 -63.34 -25.70
C GLY A 60 41.21 -62.81 -24.85
N LYS A 61 42.37 -62.46 -25.43
CA LYS A 61 43.49 -61.85 -24.72
C LYS A 61 43.23 -60.35 -24.56
N ILE A 62 43.42 -59.85 -23.35
CA ILE A 62 43.27 -58.42 -23.06
C ILE A 62 44.38 -57.66 -23.76
N ILE A 63 43.98 -56.75 -24.63
CA ILE A 63 44.87 -55.90 -25.41
C ILE A 63 44.91 -54.47 -24.88
N ASN A 64 43.85 -54.02 -24.19
CA ASN A 64 43.73 -52.64 -23.69
C ASN A 64 43.04 -52.65 -22.32
N ARG A 65 43.49 -51.80 -21.38
CA ARG A 65 42.79 -51.48 -20.12
C ARG A 65 42.84 -49.98 -19.84
N TYR A 66 41.71 -49.43 -19.41
CA TYR A 66 41.57 -48.06 -18.95
C TYR A 66 40.98 -48.08 -17.55
N ASN A 67 41.53 -47.32 -16.62
CA ASN A 67 40.92 -47.07 -15.32
C ASN A 67 41.17 -45.62 -14.92
N GLY A 68 40.13 -44.90 -14.57
CA GLY A 68 40.26 -43.52 -14.11
C GLY A 68 39.30 -43.19 -12.97
N ASN A 69 39.69 -42.18 -12.21
CA ASN A 69 38.83 -41.52 -11.24
C ASN A 69 38.97 -40.00 -11.41
N ASP A 70 37.91 -39.30 -11.03
CA ASP A 70 37.79 -37.86 -11.15
C ASP A 70 36.89 -37.35 -10.04
N SER A 71 37.21 -36.20 -9.47
CA SER A 71 36.44 -35.59 -8.39
C SER A 71 36.43 -34.07 -8.51
N PHE A 72 35.33 -33.46 -8.13
CA PHE A 72 35.19 -32.01 -8.11
C PHE A 72 34.32 -31.56 -6.94
N ASN A 73 34.71 -30.44 -6.35
CA ASN A 73 34.01 -29.77 -5.26
C ASN A 73 33.90 -28.28 -5.58
N MET A 74 32.72 -27.70 -5.36
CA MET A 74 32.48 -26.28 -5.46
C MET A 74 31.68 -25.79 -4.28
N GLN A 75 32.02 -24.60 -3.78
CA GLN A 75 31.24 -23.87 -2.80
C GLN A 75 31.08 -22.43 -3.28
N SER A 76 29.85 -21.97 -3.36
CA SER A 76 29.55 -20.55 -3.60
C SER A 76 28.66 -19.99 -2.49
N THR A 77 28.89 -18.74 -2.12
CA THR A 77 28.11 -18.02 -1.12
C THR A 77 27.82 -16.61 -1.60
N GLY A 78 26.72 -16.03 -1.16
CA GLY A 78 26.39 -14.65 -1.50
C GLY A 78 25.07 -14.19 -0.90
N THR A 79 24.71 -12.98 -1.26
CA THR A 79 23.44 -12.36 -0.88
C THR A 79 22.78 -11.73 -2.10
N THR A 80 21.53 -12.14 -2.36
CA THR A 80 20.70 -11.59 -3.43
C THR A 80 19.68 -10.64 -2.83
N LYS A 81 19.64 -9.40 -3.32
CA LYS A 81 18.62 -8.39 -2.95
C LYS A 81 17.58 -8.30 -4.06
N LEU A 82 16.33 -8.54 -3.71
CA LEU A 82 15.19 -8.52 -4.61
C LEU A 82 14.27 -7.36 -4.29
N GLN A 83 13.69 -6.77 -5.33
CA GLN A 83 12.71 -5.70 -5.21
C GLN A 83 11.46 -6.05 -6.04
N ARG A 84 10.30 -5.65 -5.56
CA ARG A 84 9.05 -5.79 -6.31
C ARG A 84 9.11 -5.07 -7.65
N VAL A 85 8.84 -5.82 -8.72
CA VAL A 85 8.71 -5.30 -10.08
C VAL A 85 7.29 -5.41 -10.63
N GLY A 86 6.41 -6.16 -9.95
CA GLY A 86 5.01 -6.27 -10.35
C GLY A 86 4.20 -7.27 -9.51
N VAL A 87 3.28 -7.94 -10.20
CA VAL A 87 2.52 -9.09 -9.69
C VAL A 87 2.63 -10.24 -10.70
N ASN A 88 2.55 -11.48 -10.23
CA ASN A 88 2.52 -12.66 -11.09
C ASN A 88 1.11 -12.86 -11.71
N GLU A 89 0.92 -13.94 -12.47
CA GLU A 89 -0.36 -14.28 -13.12
C GLU A 89 -1.51 -14.48 -12.13
N ASP A 90 -1.20 -14.92 -10.91
CA ASP A 90 -2.17 -15.14 -9.83
C ASP A 90 -2.42 -13.86 -8.99
N GLY A 91 -1.79 -12.73 -9.33
CA GLY A 91 -1.93 -11.45 -8.65
C GLY A 91 -1.03 -11.26 -7.42
N HIS A 92 -0.14 -12.20 -7.14
CA HIS A 92 0.79 -12.15 -6.01
C HIS A 92 2.01 -11.24 -6.29
N PRO A 93 2.53 -10.50 -5.30
CA PRO A 93 3.75 -9.71 -5.45
C PRO A 93 4.91 -10.50 -6.07
N TYR A 94 5.47 -9.99 -7.17
CA TYR A 94 6.59 -10.58 -7.89
C TYR A 94 7.83 -9.68 -7.77
N LEU A 95 8.93 -10.28 -7.30
CA LEU A 95 10.19 -9.61 -7.03
C LEU A 95 11.32 -10.19 -7.89
N SER A 96 12.22 -9.30 -8.32
CA SER A 96 13.35 -9.63 -9.19
C SER A 96 14.65 -9.01 -8.62
N PRO A 97 15.84 -9.58 -8.92
CA PRO A 97 17.11 -9.04 -8.46
C PRO A 97 17.32 -7.57 -8.85
N GLN A 98 17.87 -6.79 -7.93
CA GLN A 98 18.27 -5.42 -8.25
C GLN A 98 19.51 -5.42 -9.17
N PRO A 99 19.54 -4.59 -10.23
CA PRO A 99 20.72 -4.44 -11.08
C PRO A 99 21.85 -3.75 -10.30
N GLY A 100 23.04 -4.35 -10.23
CA GLY A 100 24.17 -3.78 -9.47
C GLY A 100 25.32 -4.76 -9.22
N ARG A 101 26.30 -4.31 -8.41
CA ARG A 101 27.47 -5.13 -8.03
C ARG A 101 27.02 -6.27 -7.13
N LYS A 102 27.08 -7.49 -7.66
CA LYS A 102 26.75 -8.73 -6.96
C LYS A 102 27.75 -9.01 -5.85
N ASP A 103 27.26 -9.37 -4.66
CA ASP A 103 28.09 -9.77 -3.53
C ASP A 103 28.08 -11.29 -3.40
N TYR A 104 29.07 -11.93 -4.00
CA TYR A 104 29.20 -13.38 -4.01
C TYR A 104 30.67 -13.80 -4.05
N ASN A 105 30.92 -15.05 -3.62
CA ASN A 105 32.21 -15.72 -3.68
C ASN A 105 31.99 -17.12 -4.23
N VAL A 106 32.86 -17.57 -5.13
CA VAL A 106 32.86 -18.92 -5.68
C VAL A 106 34.26 -19.50 -5.50
N ASN A 107 34.34 -20.68 -4.90
CA ASN A 107 35.55 -21.48 -4.82
C ASN A 107 35.25 -22.87 -5.36
N GLY A 108 36.22 -23.46 -6.05
CA GLY A 108 36.11 -24.84 -6.49
C GLY A 108 37.46 -25.42 -6.83
N TYR A 109 37.54 -26.73 -6.66
CA TYR A 109 38.76 -27.50 -6.81
C TYR A 109 38.43 -28.95 -7.09
N GLY A 110 39.38 -29.67 -7.65
CA GLY A 110 39.24 -31.08 -7.92
C GLY A 110 40.38 -31.60 -8.77
N GLY A 111 40.16 -32.76 -9.36
CA GLY A 111 41.12 -33.45 -10.19
C GLY A 111 40.94 -34.95 -10.14
N GLY A 112 41.83 -35.63 -10.84
CA GLY A 112 41.75 -37.07 -11.01
C GLY A 112 43.00 -37.67 -11.63
N THR A 113 42.93 -38.98 -11.79
CA THR A 113 43.99 -39.77 -12.39
C THR A 113 43.39 -40.78 -13.36
N GLU A 114 44.00 -40.93 -14.53
CA GLU A 114 43.71 -42.00 -15.49
C GLU A 114 44.95 -42.84 -15.73
N LYS A 115 44.77 -44.16 -15.76
CA LYS A 115 45.78 -45.12 -16.16
C LYS A 115 45.30 -45.91 -17.38
N PHE A 116 46.05 -45.77 -18.46
CA PHE A 116 45.90 -46.55 -19.68
C PHE A 116 47.04 -47.57 -19.79
N TRP A 117 46.70 -48.80 -20.12
CA TRP A 117 47.63 -49.86 -20.48
C TRP A 117 47.20 -50.50 -21.78
N GLU A 118 48.14 -50.73 -22.70
CA GLU A 118 47.87 -51.44 -23.95
C GLU A 118 49.02 -52.35 -24.36
N THR A 119 48.68 -53.32 -25.19
CA THR A 119 49.64 -54.10 -25.97
C THR A 119 49.60 -53.67 -27.44
N TYR A 120 50.75 -53.46 -28.05
CA TYR A 120 50.85 -53.12 -29.46
C TYR A 120 51.94 -53.96 -30.15
N THR A 121 51.71 -54.30 -31.40
CA THR A 121 52.61 -55.17 -32.17
C THR A 121 53.51 -54.34 -33.07
N ILE A 122 54.83 -54.45 -32.92
CA ILE A 122 55.79 -53.85 -33.84
C ILE A 122 56.40 -54.94 -34.72
N THR A 123 56.48 -54.68 -36.02
CA THR A 123 57.26 -55.47 -36.97
C THR A 123 58.56 -54.73 -37.29
N PRO A 124 59.75 -55.25 -36.93
CA PRO A 124 60.99 -54.53 -37.15
C PRO A 124 61.36 -54.55 -38.64
N TRP A 125 61.83 -53.44 -39.19
CA TRP A 125 62.45 -53.42 -40.52
C TRP A 125 63.96 -53.61 -40.40
N VAL A 126 64.50 -54.61 -41.10
CA VAL A 126 65.93 -54.90 -41.11
C VAL A 126 66.52 -54.51 -42.47
N PRO A 127 67.45 -53.54 -42.52
CA PRO A 127 68.10 -53.13 -43.78
C PRO A 127 68.67 -54.33 -44.53
N GLY A 128 68.27 -54.51 -45.80
CA GLY A 128 68.72 -55.61 -46.65
C GLY A 128 68.07 -56.98 -46.39
N LYS A 129 67.21 -57.13 -45.37
CA LYS A 129 66.45 -58.38 -45.08
C LYS A 129 64.93 -58.22 -45.12
N GLY A 130 64.41 -56.98 -45.15
CA GLY A 130 62.97 -56.70 -45.16
C GLY A 130 62.35 -56.69 -43.76
N TRP A 131 61.03 -56.88 -43.69
CA TRP A 131 60.29 -56.95 -42.43
C TRP A 131 60.59 -58.25 -41.67
N GLY A 132 60.88 -58.14 -40.37
CA GLY A 132 61.11 -59.27 -39.46
C GLY A 132 59.83 -59.86 -38.88
N ASN A 133 59.96 -60.70 -37.84
CA ASN A 133 58.81 -61.25 -37.13
C ASN A 133 58.20 -60.18 -36.21
N PRO A 134 56.85 -60.02 -36.20
CA PRO A 134 56.17 -59.15 -35.27
C PRO A 134 56.37 -59.63 -33.82
N LYS A 135 56.41 -58.67 -32.88
CA LYS A 135 56.43 -58.91 -31.44
C LYS A 135 55.52 -57.91 -30.74
N ASP A 136 54.81 -58.39 -29.73
CA ASP A 136 53.98 -57.55 -28.86
C ASP A 136 54.85 -56.84 -27.81
N PHE A 137 54.52 -55.59 -27.57
CA PHE A 137 55.09 -54.74 -26.54
C PHE A 137 53.99 -54.13 -25.69
N GLU A 138 54.33 -53.77 -24.46
CA GLU A 138 53.41 -53.09 -23.55
C GLU A 138 53.72 -51.60 -23.48
N GLN A 139 52.66 -50.81 -23.34
CA GLN A 139 52.71 -49.39 -23.01
C GLN A 139 51.79 -49.12 -21.81
N THR A 140 52.22 -48.20 -20.94
CA THR A 140 51.40 -47.64 -19.87
C THR A 140 51.49 -46.13 -19.92
N LYS A 141 50.35 -45.45 -19.93
CA LYS A 141 50.24 -44.00 -19.77
C LYS A 141 49.47 -43.70 -18.49
N VAL A 142 49.99 -42.81 -17.66
CA VAL A 142 49.30 -42.27 -16.49
C VAL A 142 49.13 -40.78 -16.72
N GLU A 143 47.93 -40.27 -16.51
CA GLU A 143 47.61 -38.84 -16.58
C GLU A 143 47.03 -38.41 -15.24
N ASP A 144 47.54 -37.32 -14.68
CA ASP A 144 47.02 -36.67 -13.48
C ASP A 144 46.59 -35.24 -13.84
N TRP A 145 45.42 -34.80 -13.36
CA TRP A 145 44.92 -33.43 -13.61
C TRP A 145 44.34 -32.80 -12.35
N GLN A 146 44.23 -31.47 -12.36
CA GLN A 146 43.65 -30.64 -11.31
C GLN A 146 42.75 -29.56 -11.90
N TYR A 147 41.71 -29.22 -11.16
CA TYR A 147 40.74 -28.18 -11.50
C TYR A 147 40.90 -26.97 -10.59
N HIS A 148 40.80 -25.77 -11.18
CA HIS A 148 40.87 -24.50 -10.48
C HIS A 148 39.82 -23.52 -11.01
N MET A 149 39.35 -22.63 -10.14
CA MET A 149 38.55 -21.48 -10.59
C MET A 149 39.41 -20.56 -11.46
N PRO A 150 38.85 -19.97 -12.53
CA PRO A 150 39.59 -19.08 -13.40
C PRO A 150 40.06 -17.82 -12.65
N GLU A 151 41.23 -17.29 -13.03
CA GLU A 151 41.78 -16.06 -12.44
C GLU A 151 40.87 -14.83 -12.69
N THR A 152 40.17 -14.83 -13.82
CA THR A 152 39.19 -13.82 -14.20
C THR A 152 37.85 -14.49 -14.49
N GLY A 153 36.81 -14.17 -13.72
CA GLY A 153 35.44 -14.60 -14.01
C GLY A 153 34.85 -13.89 -15.23
N HIS A 154 33.71 -14.38 -15.71
CA HIS A 154 32.95 -13.71 -16.74
C HIS A 154 32.32 -12.41 -16.22
N GLU A 155 31.99 -11.51 -17.15
CA GLU A 155 30.98 -10.49 -16.87
C GLU A 155 29.66 -11.22 -16.53
N ILE A 156 28.82 -10.68 -15.67
CA ILE A 156 27.52 -11.28 -15.31
C ILE A 156 26.45 -10.34 -15.81
N ASP A 157 25.34 -10.88 -16.31
CA ASP A 157 24.23 -10.04 -16.76
C ASP A 157 23.70 -9.30 -15.52
N PRO A 158 23.52 -7.97 -15.55
CA PRO A 158 22.96 -7.24 -14.43
C PRO A 158 21.66 -7.85 -13.86
N GLU A 159 20.87 -8.53 -14.69
CA GLU A 159 19.61 -9.18 -14.32
C GLU A 159 19.78 -10.58 -13.70
N ASP A 160 20.92 -11.25 -13.94
CA ASP A 160 21.20 -12.60 -13.43
C ASP A 160 21.67 -12.59 -11.97
N ASP A 161 21.16 -13.52 -11.16
CA ASP A 161 21.56 -13.72 -9.77
C ASP A 161 21.25 -15.15 -9.32
N ALA A 162 21.77 -15.58 -8.17
CA ALA A 162 21.51 -16.92 -7.66
C ALA A 162 20.02 -17.14 -7.33
N VAL A 163 19.32 -16.07 -6.96
CA VAL A 163 17.85 -16.07 -6.86
C VAL A 163 17.30 -15.32 -8.05
N SER A 164 16.73 -16.03 -9.03
CA SER A 164 16.22 -15.43 -10.27
C SER A 164 14.92 -14.64 -10.04
N TRP A 165 14.03 -15.15 -9.19
CA TRP A 165 12.81 -14.45 -8.79
C TRP A 165 12.27 -14.96 -7.46
N PHE A 166 11.41 -14.13 -6.86
CA PHE A 166 10.71 -14.43 -5.60
C PHE A 166 9.25 -13.97 -5.68
N VAL A 167 8.32 -14.81 -5.22
CA VAL A 167 6.89 -14.51 -5.12
C VAL A 167 6.45 -14.61 -3.67
N ILE A 168 5.75 -13.58 -3.18
CA ILE A 168 5.13 -13.57 -1.86
C ILE A 168 3.66 -13.96 -2.02
N ILE A 169 3.21 -14.97 -1.28
CA ILE A 169 1.83 -15.44 -1.30
C ILE A 169 1.19 -15.01 0.03
N ASP A 170 0.32 -14.00 -0.06
CA ASP A 170 -0.43 -13.49 1.08
C ASP A 170 -1.37 -14.56 1.67
N PRO A 171 -1.61 -14.53 2.99
CA PRO A 171 -2.50 -15.49 3.63
C PRO A 171 -3.96 -15.24 3.23
N GLU A 172 -4.70 -16.31 2.92
CA GLU A 172 -6.14 -16.20 2.57
C GLU A 172 -7.02 -16.02 3.81
N SER A 173 -6.48 -16.25 5.01
CA SER A 173 -7.15 -16.05 6.28
C SER A 173 -6.19 -15.70 7.40
N ASP A 174 -6.70 -15.15 8.50
CA ASP A 174 -5.90 -14.79 9.69
C ASP A 174 -5.15 -15.95 10.36
N LYS A 175 -5.40 -17.20 9.94
CA LYS A 175 -4.77 -18.40 10.49
C LYS A 175 -3.68 -18.98 9.59
N GLU A 176 -3.53 -18.46 8.38
CA GLU A 176 -2.53 -18.94 7.43
C GLU A 176 -1.25 -18.11 7.54
N PRO A 177 -0.07 -18.75 7.38
CA PRO A 177 1.19 -18.03 7.30
C PRO A 177 1.34 -17.36 5.94
N VAL A 178 2.22 -16.35 5.89
CA VAL A 178 2.71 -15.83 4.60
C VAL A 178 3.57 -16.91 3.97
N ARG A 179 3.32 -17.24 2.70
CA ARG A 179 4.07 -18.25 1.95
C ARG A 179 4.96 -17.59 0.92
N TYR A 180 5.93 -18.33 0.39
CA TYR A 180 6.75 -17.86 -0.72
C TYR A 180 7.08 -18.96 -1.72
N GLN A 181 7.40 -18.53 -2.94
CA GLN A 181 8.06 -19.34 -3.96
C GLN A 181 9.31 -18.60 -4.46
N MET A 182 10.37 -19.34 -4.69
CA MET A 182 11.66 -18.79 -5.11
C MET A 182 12.33 -19.69 -6.14
N LEU A 183 12.73 -19.15 -7.29
CA LEU A 183 13.55 -19.87 -8.26
C LEU A 183 15.03 -19.62 -7.99
N PHE A 184 15.78 -20.70 -7.88
CA PHE A 184 17.21 -20.66 -7.62
C PHE A 184 18.02 -21.12 -8.84
N GLU A 185 19.03 -20.35 -9.20
CA GLU A 185 19.95 -20.58 -10.33
C GLU A 185 21.40 -20.61 -9.82
N PRO A 186 21.91 -21.76 -9.34
CA PRO A 186 23.20 -21.86 -8.65
C PRO A 186 24.42 -21.59 -9.55
N PHE A 187 24.22 -21.51 -10.86
CA PHE A 187 25.24 -21.31 -11.87
C PHE A 187 25.13 -19.97 -12.60
N PHE A 188 24.43 -18.97 -12.03
CA PHE A 188 24.22 -17.66 -12.66
C PHE A 188 25.50 -16.96 -13.17
N PHE A 189 26.68 -17.32 -12.65
CA PHE A 189 27.97 -16.71 -12.98
C PHE A 189 28.66 -17.27 -14.24
N ILE A 190 28.11 -18.28 -14.93
CA ILE A 190 28.76 -18.91 -16.10
C ILE A 190 28.23 -18.44 -17.47
N GLN A 191 27.33 -17.43 -17.54
CA GLN A 191 26.90 -16.71 -18.76
C GLN A 191 26.91 -17.53 -20.09
N HIS A 192 26.12 -18.61 -20.14
CA HIS A 192 25.93 -19.52 -21.30
C HIS A 192 26.98 -20.62 -21.52
N ASP A 193 28.04 -20.68 -20.72
CA ASP A 193 29.00 -21.79 -20.75
C ASP A 193 28.51 -22.99 -19.92
N THR A 194 29.11 -24.16 -20.14
CA THR A 194 28.97 -25.25 -19.18
C THR A 194 29.98 -25.08 -18.05
N LEU A 195 29.72 -25.66 -16.88
CA LEU A 195 30.70 -25.64 -15.79
C LEU A 195 32.06 -26.23 -16.21
N SER A 196 32.05 -27.17 -17.17
CA SER A 196 33.25 -27.74 -17.77
C SER A 196 34.03 -26.75 -18.64
N ASP A 197 33.38 -25.77 -19.25
CA ASP A 197 34.05 -24.75 -20.07
C ASP A 197 34.55 -23.58 -19.21
N TYR A 198 33.91 -23.34 -18.06
CA TYR A 198 34.24 -22.26 -17.13
C TYR A 198 35.48 -22.54 -16.26
N ILE A 199 35.78 -23.80 -15.97
CA ILE A 199 36.80 -24.20 -15.01
C ILE A 199 38.14 -24.44 -15.70
N ASP A 200 39.22 -23.87 -15.15
CA ASP A 200 40.57 -24.11 -15.64
C ASP A 200 41.04 -25.52 -15.23
N ALA A 201 41.55 -26.26 -16.20
CA ALA A 201 42.13 -27.58 -16.00
C ALA A 201 43.61 -27.60 -16.39
N SER A 202 44.43 -28.24 -15.57
CA SER A 202 45.84 -28.48 -15.86
C SER A 202 46.24 -29.89 -15.46
N GLY A 203 47.29 -30.44 -16.05
CA GLY A 203 47.74 -31.78 -15.68
C GLY A 203 49.04 -32.21 -16.33
N GLN A 204 49.47 -33.42 -15.97
CA GLN A 204 50.73 -34.02 -16.38
C GLN A 204 50.49 -35.45 -16.86
N TYR A 205 51.31 -35.92 -17.80
CA TYR A 205 51.33 -37.32 -18.21
C TYR A 205 52.70 -37.96 -17.97
N GLN A 206 52.68 -39.28 -17.78
CA GLN A 206 53.85 -40.15 -17.79
C GLN A 206 53.56 -41.39 -18.63
N THR A 207 54.33 -41.59 -19.70
CA THR A 207 54.22 -42.76 -20.57
C THR A 207 55.46 -43.62 -20.42
N LYS A 208 55.28 -44.94 -20.31
CA LYS A 208 56.34 -45.95 -20.33
C LYS A 208 56.00 -46.97 -21.40
N TRP A 209 56.94 -47.28 -22.28
CA TRP A 209 56.73 -48.27 -23.35
C TRP A 209 57.99 -49.09 -23.63
N GLN A 210 57.82 -50.20 -24.32
CA GLN A 210 58.93 -51.06 -24.75
C GLN A 210 58.94 -51.19 -26.26
N ASN A 211 60.12 -51.32 -26.87
CA ASN A 211 60.26 -51.72 -28.26
C ASN A 211 61.47 -52.65 -28.41
N PHE A 212 61.89 -52.93 -29.65
CA PHE A 212 63.07 -53.78 -29.91
C PHE A 212 64.39 -53.18 -29.40
N GLU A 213 64.44 -51.88 -29.06
CA GLU A 213 65.62 -51.18 -28.54
C GLU A 213 65.69 -51.18 -27.01
N GLY A 214 64.58 -51.47 -26.31
CA GLY A 214 64.52 -51.53 -24.85
C GLY A 214 63.28 -50.85 -24.27
N SER A 215 63.37 -50.43 -23.01
CA SER A 215 62.33 -49.68 -22.29
C SER A 215 62.57 -48.19 -22.41
N HIS A 216 61.50 -47.42 -22.63
CA HIS A 216 61.51 -45.97 -22.79
C HIS A 216 60.51 -45.33 -21.83
N SER A 217 60.72 -44.04 -21.52
CA SER A 217 59.80 -43.25 -20.72
C SER A 217 59.78 -41.80 -21.16
N GLU A 218 58.60 -41.19 -21.12
CA GLU A 218 58.36 -39.78 -21.43
C GLU A 218 57.41 -39.19 -20.39
N SER A 219 57.59 -37.91 -20.08
CA SER A 219 56.68 -37.15 -19.23
C SER A 219 56.57 -35.73 -19.74
N GLY A 220 55.39 -35.12 -19.56
CA GLY A 220 55.16 -33.74 -19.95
C GLY A 220 53.81 -33.23 -19.46
N GLU A 221 53.50 -31.99 -19.83
CA GLU A 221 52.21 -31.35 -19.56
C GLU A 221 51.13 -31.89 -20.49
N LEU A 222 49.90 -31.99 -19.99
CA LEU A 222 48.73 -32.21 -20.83
C LEU A 222 48.44 -30.94 -21.62
N MET A 223 48.60 -30.97 -22.94
CA MET A 223 48.41 -29.79 -23.79
C MET A 223 46.94 -29.33 -23.91
N ASP A 224 45.99 -30.17 -23.50
CA ASP A 224 44.56 -29.86 -23.34
C ASP A 224 44.04 -30.83 -22.27
N ALA A 225 44.17 -30.52 -20.98
CA ALA A 225 43.60 -31.37 -19.93
C ALA A 225 42.07 -31.28 -20.05
N PRO A 226 41.37 -32.32 -20.56
CA PRO A 226 39.94 -32.19 -20.80
C PRO A 226 39.24 -32.17 -19.45
N CYS A 227 38.25 -31.30 -19.30
CA CYS A 227 37.31 -31.38 -18.18
C CYS A 227 36.61 -32.74 -18.25
N ARG A 228 36.85 -33.58 -17.24
CA ARG A 228 36.41 -34.98 -17.23
C ARG A 228 35.06 -35.14 -16.52
N GLY A 229 34.61 -36.40 -16.42
CA GLY A 229 33.22 -36.73 -16.08
C GLY A 229 32.67 -36.09 -14.80
N SER A 230 33.50 -35.79 -13.79
CA SER A 230 33.01 -35.19 -12.53
C SER A 230 32.50 -33.75 -12.72
N LEU A 231 33.19 -32.90 -13.50
CA LEU A 231 32.75 -31.54 -13.81
C LEU A 231 31.44 -31.53 -14.61
N HIS A 232 31.31 -32.47 -15.56
CA HIS A 232 30.10 -32.58 -16.38
C HIS A 232 28.87 -32.90 -15.52
N ILE A 233 28.97 -33.91 -14.64
CA ILE A 233 27.86 -34.27 -13.74
C ILE A 233 27.63 -33.19 -12.67
N ALA A 234 28.66 -32.46 -12.25
CA ALA A 234 28.54 -31.33 -11.33
C ALA A 234 27.73 -30.18 -11.94
N GLY A 235 27.99 -29.81 -13.20
CA GLY A 235 27.19 -28.80 -13.91
C GLY A 235 25.75 -29.26 -14.14
N ASN A 236 25.54 -30.56 -14.39
CA ASN A 236 24.23 -31.11 -14.70
C ASN A 236 23.36 -31.46 -13.50
N VAL A 237 23.91 -31.50 -12.28
CA VAL A 237 23.15 -31.95 -11.09
C VAL A 237 21.93 -31.05 -10.82
N TRP A 238 22.03 -29.74 -11.05
CA TRP A 238 20.91 -28.83 -10.85
C TRP A 238 19.90 -28.90 -12.01
N PHE A 239 20.37 -28.97 -13.25
CA PHE A 239 19.50 -29.19 -14.41
C PHE A 239 18.72 -30.49 -14.27
N HIS A 240 19.37 -31.55 -13.75
CA HIS A 240 18.69 -32.81 -13.43
C HIS A 240 17.60 -32.60 -12.37
N ARG A 241 17.82 -31.76 -11.34
CA ARG A 241 16.75 -31.41 -10.38
C ARG A 241 15.62 -30.67 -11.10
N GLN A 242 15.92 -29.65 -11.90
CA GLN A 242 14.92 -28.87 -12.63
C GLN A 242 14.02 -29.73 -13.52
N LEU A 243 14.59 -30.75 -14.17
CA LEU A 243 13.87 -31.64 -15.08
C LEU A 243 13.10 -32.78 -14.37
N ASN A 244 13.64 -33.31 -13.27
CA ASN A 244 13.15 -34.57 -12.69
C ASN A 244 12.52 -34.43 -11.30
N HIS A 245 12.72 -33.32 -10.59
CA HIS A 245 12.09 -33.08 -9.30
C HIS A 245 10.70 -32.44 -9.50
N PRO A 246 9.66 -32.83 -8.74
CA PRO A 246 8.31 -32.27 -8.90
C PRO A 246 8.23 -30.74 -8.75
N SER A 247 9.09 -30.16 -7.90
CA SER A 247 9.18 -28.70 -7.71
C SER A 247 10.15 -28.02 -8.69
N GLY A 248 10.80 -28.77 -9.59
CA GLY A 248 11.82 -28.26 -10.51
C GLY A 248 12.92 -27.49 -9.78
N GLY A 249 13.25 -26.29 -10.27
CA GLY A 249 14.18 -25.34 -9.65
C GLY A 249 13.58 -24.51 -8.50
N VAL A 250 12.27 -24.62 -8.26
CA VAL A 250 11.54 -23.81 -7.29
C VAL A 250 11.71 -24.37 -5.88
N ILE A 251 11.81 -23.46 -4.92
CA ILE A 251 11.80 -23.67 -3.48
C ILE A 251 10.57 -22.95 -2.92
N GLU A 252 9.83 -23.64 -2.07
CA GLU A 252 8.61 -23.12 -1.44
C GLU A 252 8.74 -23.21 0.09
N GLY A 253 8.15 -22.26 0.80
CA GLY A 253 8.17 -22.25 2.25
C GLY A 253 7.22 -21.23 2.88
N GLU A 254 7.34 -21.06 4.18
CA GLU A 254 6.52 -20.18 5.01
C GLU A 254 7.42 -19.15 5.69
N LEU A 255 7.01 -17.88 5.68
CA LEU A 255 7.71 -16.81 6.38
C LEU A 255 7.13 -16.65 7.79
N GLU A 256 7.98 -16.75 8.80
CA GLU A 256 7.63 -16.44 10.18
C GLU A 256 7.87 -14.96 10.47
N PHE A 257 6.85 -14.27 10.99
CA PHE A 257 7.01 -12.89 11.45
C PHE A 257 7.57 -12.85 12.88
N SER A 258 8.84 -12.46 13.01
CA SER A 258 9.53 -12.34 14.29
C SER A 258 10.49 -11.15 14.31
N ASP A 259 10.62 -10.48 15.46
CA ASP A 259 11.46 -9.29 15.63
C ASP A 259 11.22 -8.18 14.58
N ASN A 260 9.95 -8.00 14.20
CA ASN A 260 9.50 -7.08 13.15
C ASN A 260 10.14 -7.35 11.78
N LYS A 261 10.43 -8.62 11.45
CA LYS A 261 10.83 -9.06 10.11
C LYS A 261 10.17 -10.39 9.77
N PHE A 262 9.97 -10.62 8.50
CA PHE A 262 9.64 -11.94 7.97
C PHE A 262 10.92 -12.73 7.73
N ARG A 263 10.97 -13.96 8.23
CA ARG A 263 12.16 -14.81 8.16
C ARG A 263 11.80 -16.23 7.79
N ASP A 264 12.69 -16.86 7.05
CA ASP A 264 12.74 -18.31 6.91
C ASP A 264 14.19 -18.74 6.65
N LYS A 265 14.51 -20.00 6.94
CA LYS A 265 15.79 -20.61 6.57
C LYS A 265 15.60 -22.07 6.22
N GLY A 266 16.30 -22.52 5.19
CA GLY A 266 16.15 -23.87 4.70
C GLY A 266 17.38 -24.42 4.01
N SER A 267 17.26 -25.68 3.61
CA SER A 267 18.26 -26.37 2.81
C SER A 267 17.57 -27.32 1.85
N VAL A 268 17.96 -27.28 0.59
CA VAL A 268 17.55 -28.22 -0.45
C VAL A 268 18.76 -29.03 -0.87
N GLN A 269 18.61 -30.34 -0.96
CA GLN A 269 19.66 -31.25 -1.41
C GLN A 269 19.13 -32.08 -2.58
N HIS A 270 19.96 -32.27 -3.61
CA HIS A 270 19.64 -33.11 -4.74
C HIS A 270 20.85 -33.94 -5.14
N THR A 271 20.61 -35.19 -5.52
CA THR A 271 21.64 -36.11 -6.00
C THR A 271 21.30 -36.57 -7.41
N SER A 272 22.29 -36.54 -8.30
CA SER A 272 22.23 -37.13 -9.63
C SER A 272 23.23 -38.29 -9.71
N ILE A 273 22.81 -39.37 -10.39
CA ILE A 273 23.62 -40.57 -10.59
C ILE A 273 23.70 -40.80 -12.11
N ASP A 274 24.93 -40.96 -12.62
CA ASP A 274 25.21 -41.27 -14.02
C ASP A 274 25.69 -42.71 -14.15
N GLY A 275 24.75 -43.62 -14.38
CA GLY A 275 24.99 -45.07 -14.44
C GLY A 275 25.73 -45.58 -13.19
N ASP A 276 26.71 -46.46 -13.43
CA ASP A 276 27.63 -46.96 -12.39
C ASP A 276 28.90 -46.12 -12.27
N HIS A 277 28.99 -45.01 -13.03
CA HIS A 277 30.22 -44.26 -13.24
C HIS A 277 30.29 -42.98 -12.43
N GLY A 278 29.18 -42.26 -12.25
CA GLY A 278 29.19 -40.92 -11.65
C GLY A 278 28.14 -40.70 -10.58
N ARG A 279 28.50 -39.92 -9.54
CA ARG A 279 27.54 -39.35 -8.59
C ARG A 279 27.87 -37.88 -8.34
N ALA A 280 26.88 -37.02 -8.51
CA ALA A 280 26.94 -35.61 -8.13
C ALA A 280 25.87 -35.29 -7.08
N GLU A 281 26.18 -34.38 -6.18
CA GLU A 281 25.28 -33.90 -5.14
C GLU A 281 25.41 -32.38 -5.04
N ILE A 282 24.27 -31.70 -5.00
CA ILE A 282 24.17 -30.26 -4.75
C ILE A 282 23.35 -30.02 -3.50
N THR A 283 23.82 -29.11 -2.66
CA THR A 283 23.11 -28.60 -1.49
C THR A 283 23.02 -27.09 -1.62
N VAL A 284 21.80 -26.55 -1.56
CA VAL A 284 21.52 -25.10 -1.50
C VAL A 284 20.96 -24.79 -0.12
N LYS A 285 21.66 -24.00 0.67
CA LYS A 285 21.17 -23.44 1.93
C LYS A 285 20.80 -21.98 1.72
N TYR A 286 19.78 -21.52 2.42
CA TYR A 286 19.32 -20.13 2.31
C TYR A 286 18.76 -19.61 3.63
N GLU A 287 18.83 -18.29 3.80
CA GLU A 287 18.18 -17.52 4.84
C GLU A 287 17.51 -16.30 4.20
N ILE A 288 16.20 -16.18 4.39
CA ILE A 288 15.37 -15.10 3.86
C ILE A 288 15.13 -14.07 4.95
N ASN A 289 15.32 -12.80 4.60
CA ASN A 289 15.04 -11.66 5.45
C ASN A 289 14.20 -10.65 4.66
N ARG A 290 12.98 -10.39 5.12
CA ARG A 290 12.08 -9.41 4.52
C ARG A 290 11.59 -8.42 5.57
N GLU A 291 11.70 -7.13 5.24
CA GLU A 291 11.16 -6.07 6.09
C GLU A 291 9.62 -6.02 5.98
N PRO A 292 8.91 -5.67 7.07
CA PRO A 292 7.47 -5.45 7.05
C PRO A 292 7.10 -4.23 6.21
N SER A 293 5.83 -4.09 5.85
CA SER A 293 5.35 -2.92 5.10
C SER A 293 4.13 -2.25 5.74
N VAL A 294 4.05 -0.91 5.60
CA VAL A 294 2.90 -0.09 5.98
C VAL A 294 2.07 0.20 4.73
N LYS A 295 0.92 -0.47 4.59
CA LYS A 295 -0.01 -0.36 3.46
C LYS A 295 -0.39 1.08 3.13
N ALA A 296 -0.87 1.83 4.12
CA ALA A 296 -1.38 3.19 3.91
C ALA A 296 -1.23 4.08 5.15
N ILE A 297 -1.23 5.40 4.93
CA ILE A 297 -1.34 6.42 5.98
C ILE A 297 -2.60 7.24 5.69
N GLN A 298 -3.32 7.64 6.74
CA GLN A 298 -4.56 8.38 6.62
C GLN A 298 -4.69 9.42 7.75
N PRO A 299 -4.57 10.72 7.43
CA PRO A 299 -5.00 11.78 8.33
C PRO A 299 -6.52 11.83 8.41
N ASN A 300 -7.05 12.16 9.58
CA ASN A 300 -8.48 12.15 9.84
C ASN A 300 -8.87 13.27 10.81
N GLN A 301 -9.76 14.16 10.35
CA GLN A 301 -10.28 15.30 11.12
C GLN A 301 -11.75 15.18 11.51
N VAL A 302 -12.42 14.13 11.02
CA VAL A 302 -13.80 13.69 11.32
C VAL A 302 -14.14 12.50 10.43
N LEU A 303 -13.57 12.47 9.22
CA LEU A 303 -13.71 11.46 8.19
C LEU A 303 -12.31 11.17 7.63
N GLY A 304 -12.03 9.90 7.39
CA GLY A 304 -10.79 9.49 6.74
C GLY A 304 -10.93 9.32 5.22
N ARG A 305 -12.14 9.05 4.72
CA ARG A 305 -12.41 8.76 3.30
C ARG A 305 -13.67 9.50 2.84
N TYR A 306 -13.70 9.90 1.57
CA TYR A 306 -14.88 10.47 0.93
C TYR A 306 -15.78 9.44 0.25
N GLN A 307 -15.18 8.37 -0.27
CA GLN A 307 -15.88 7.27 -0.93
C GLN A 307 -15.19 5.97 -0.57
N TYR A 308 -15.95 4.88 -0.54
CA TYR A 308 -15.45 3.55 -0.25
C TYR A 308 -16.22 2.52 -1.08
N GLN A 309 -15.51 1.70 -1.84
CA GLN A 309 -16.04 0.51 -2.50
C GLN A 309 -15.49 -0.73 -1.78
N ASP A 310 -14.17 -0.79 -1.62
CA ASP A 310 -13.42 -1.79 -0.86
C ASP A 310 -12.08 -1.19 -0.38
N ASP A 311 -11.24 -2.02 0.26
CA ASP A 311 -9.96 -1.58 0.84
C ASP A 311 -8.90 -1.18 -0.19
N GLU A 312 -9.06 -1.57 -1.45
CA GLU A 312 -8.19 -1.18 -2.56
C GLU A 312 -8.77 0.01 -3.35
N HIS A 313 -10.10 0.16 -3.34
CA HIS A 313 -10.85 1.15 -4.11
C HIS A 313 -11.62 2.10 -3.19
N TYR A 314 -10.93 3.15 -2.73
CA TYR A 314 -11.54 4.22 -1.94
C TYR A 314 -10.94 5.59 -2.31
N GLN A 315 -11.66 6.66 -1.97
CA GLN A 315 -11.16 8.04 -2.12
C GLN A 315 -10.75 8.58 -0.73
N PRO A 316 -9.47 8.89 -0.48
CA PRO A 316 -9.04 9.47 0.80
C PRO A 316 -9.59 10.89 0.99
N ALA A 317 -9.74 11.31 2.25
CA ALA A 317 -10.01 12.71 2.57
C ALA A 317 -8.78 13.58 2.26
N THR A 318 -9.01 14.80 1.76
CA THR A 318 -7.94 15.73 1.35
C THR A 318 -8.13 17.16 1.87
N ASP A 319 -9.35 17.52 2.22
CA ASP A 319 -9.72 18.87 2.65
C ASP A 319 -9.46 19.04 4.15
N PHE A 320 -8.18 19.21 4.51
CA PHE A 320 -7.74 19.35 5.89
C PHE A 320 -7.63 20.82 6.32
N VAL A 321 -8.07 21.08 7.55
CA VAL A 321 -8.15 22.41 8.16
C VAL A 321 -7.04 22.58 9.17
N ALA A 322 -6.27 23.66 9.03
CA ALA A 322 -5.26 24.03 10.01
C ALA A 322 -5.90 24.29 11.39
N GLY A 323 -5.27 23.79 12.46
CA GLY A 323 -5.73 23.96 13.83
C GLY A 323 -6.92 23.08 14.24
N LYS A 324 -7.42 22.22 13.35
CA LYS A 324 -8.47 21.25 13.69
C LYS A 324 -7.84 19.95 14.21
N ASP A 325 -8.46 19.38 15.24
CA ASP A 325 -8.03 18.10 15.83
C ASP A 325 -7.88 17.03 14.74
N THR A 326 -6.68 16.46 14.66
CA THR A 326 -6.32 15.47 13.64
C THR A 326 -5.69 14.25 14.28
N VAL A 327 -6.10 13.07 13.84
CA VAL A 327 -5.43 11.81 14.13
C VAL A 327 -4.84 11.23 12.85
N ILE A 328 -3.76 10.47 12.99
CA ILE A 328 -3.12 9.81 11.86
C ILE A 328 -3.22 8.30 12.05
N GLN A 329 -3.82 7.61 11.08
CA GLN A 329 -3.92 6.15 11.07
C GLN A 329 -2.85 5.60 10.12
N ALA A 330 -2.07 4.62 10.57
CA ALA A 330 -1.12 3.86 9.75
C ALA A 330 -1.63 2.42 9.64
N PHE A 331 -2.04 2.02 8.44
CA PHE A 331 -2.56 0.69 8.13
C PHE A 331 -1.41 -0.23 7.76
N LEU A 332 -1.38 -1.41 8.37
CA LEU A 332 -0.40 -2.44 8.06
C LEU A 332 -0.87 -3.27 6.88
N SER A 333 0.09 -3.90 6.20
CA SER A 333 -0.23 -4.94 5.21
C SER A 333 -0.85 -6.15 5.90
N ASP A 334 -1.72 -6.86 5.19
CA ASP A 334 -2.61 -7.89 5.77
C ASP A 334 -1.87 -9.09 6.38
N GLU A 335 -0.65 -9.31 5.90
CA GLU A 335 0.38 -10.22 6.38
C GLU A 335 0.93 -9.93 7.79
N ILE A 336 0.81 -8.71 8.30
CA ILE A 336 1.30 -8.31 9.63
C ILE A 336 0.12 -7.91 10.49
N LYS A 337 -0.02 -8.50 11.68
CA LYS A 337 -1.06 -8.07 12.62
C LYS A 337 -0.54 -6.99 13.54
N ILE A 338 -1.30 -5.90 13.71
CA ILE A 338 -0.93 -4.77 14.58
C ILE A 338 -0.61 -5.19 16.03
N ASP A 339 -1.21 -6.29 16.53
CA ASP A 339 -0.89 -6.84 17.85
C ASP A 339 0.54 -7.34 17.98
N GLN A 340 1.16 -7.80 16.89
CA GLN A 340 2.54 -8.31 16.84
C GLN A 340 3.58 -7.19 16.71
N VAL A 341 3.17 -6.01 16.22
CA VAL A 341 4.07 -4.86 16.01
C VAL A 341 4.21 -4.03 17.28
N ASN A 342 5.46 -3.79 17.70
CA ASN A 342 5.75 -3.04 18.94
C ASN A 342 6.55 -1.74 18.70
N ASN A 343 7.10 -1.54 17.51
CA ASN A 343 7.97 -0.42 17.15
C ASN A 343 7.41 0.41 15.97
N LEU A 344 6.08 0.46 15.82
CA LEU A 344 5.45 1.35 14.84
C LEU A 344 5.59 2.80 15.32
N GLU A 345 6.26 3.63 14.52
CA GLU A 345 6.53 5.04 14.78
C GLU A 345 5.98 5.92 13.66
N LEU A 346 5.72 7.19 13.95
CA LEU A 346 5.27 8.17 12.97
C LEU A 346 6.03 9.47 13.16
N ASP A 347 6.87 9.82 12.21
CA ASP A 347 7.41 11.18 12.11
C ASP A 347 6.41 12.09 11.40
N ILE A 348 6.29 13.30 11.92
CA ILE A 348 5.45 14.34 11.37
C ILE A 348 6.33 15.55 11.07
N TYR A 349 6.38 15.94 9.80
CA TYR A 349 7.05 17.15 9.34
C TYR A 349 6.02 18.15 8.86
N CYS A 350 6.28 19.44 9.06
CA CYS A 350 5.53 20.55 8.47
C CYS A 350 6.50 21.47 7.74
N ASN A 351 6.28 21.69 6.44
CA ASN A 351 7.18 22.43 5.56
C ASN A 351 8.63 21.94 5.70
N ASP A 352 8.80 20.61 5.67
CA ASP A 352 10.05 19.85 5.86
C ASP A 352 10.76 19.97 7.21
N ASN A 353 10.20 20.71 8.17
CA ASN A 353 10.72 20.72 9.54
C ASN A 353 10.06 19.61 10.36
N LEU A 354 10.87 18.78 11.03
CA LEU A 354 10.35 17.76 11.94
C LEU A 354 9.61 18.45 13.10
N VAL A 355 8.31 18.21 13.18
CA VAL A 355 7.45 18.71 14.26
C VAL A 355 7.55 17.78 15.45
N THR A 356 7.34 16.47 15.23
CA THR A 356 7.37 15.47 16.30
C THR A 356 7.51 14.06 15.75
N THR A 357 7.90 13.13 16.63
CA THR A 357 7.85 11.69 16.39
C THR A 357 6.92 11.05 17.41
N LEU A 358 5.84 10.42 16.94
CA LEU A 358 4.88 9.71 17.77
C LEU A 358 5.24 8.22 17.81
N LYS A 359 5.13 7.63 19.00
CA LYS A 359 5.40 6.22 19.28
C LYS A 359 4.25 5.64 20.10
N ASN A 360 4.14 4.31 20.15
CA ASN A 360 3.10 3.59 20.89
C ASN A 360 1.68 3.98 20.44
N PRO A 361 1.34 3.80 19.15
CA PRO A 361 -0.01 4.09 18.66
C PRO A 361 -1.05 3.23 19.39
N LYS A 362 -2.29 3.74 19.47
CA LYS A 362 -3.43 2.93 19.88
C LYS A 362 -3.67 1.88 18.80
N LYS A 363 -3.61 0.60 19.17
CA LYS A 363 -3.83 -0.52 18.25
C LYS A 363 -5.32 -0.64 17.90
N ASP A 364 -5.63 -0.62 16.62
CA ASP A 364 -6.95 -0.86 16.05
C ASP A 364 -6.94 -2.20 15.30
N ARG A 365 -7.44 -3.24 15.97
CA ARG A 365 -7.41 -4.61 15.46
C ARG A 365 -8.34 -4.82 14.28
N ASP A 366 -9.50 -4.16 14.30
CA ASP A 366 -10.55 -4.37 13.32
C ASP A 366 -10.12 -3.88 11.93
N ASN A 367 -9.28 -2.84 11.89
CA ASN A 367 -8.74 -2.27 10.64
C ASN A 367 -7.24 -2.52 10.45
N ASN A 368 -6.63 -3.37 11.28
CA ASN A 368 -5.19 -3.66 11.28
C ASN A 368 -4.29 -2.40 11.23
N ALA A 369 -4.55 -1.43 12.13
CA ALA A 369 -3.94 -0.11 12.06
C ALA A 369 -3.42 0.41 13.41
N GLY A 370 -2.36 1.20 13.36
CA GLY A 370 -1.93 2.04 14.48
C GLY A 370 -2.54 3.44 14.39
N ILE A 371 -3.28 3.86 15.42
CA ILE A 371 -3.85 5.21 15.53
C ILE A 371 -2.91 6.08 16.36
N PHE A 372 -2.27 7.05 15.70
CA PHE A 372 -1.42 8.05 16.32
C PHE A 372 -2.23 9.30 16.66
N ILE A 373 -2.17 9.67 17.93
CA ILE A 373 -2.86 10.82 18.50
C ILE A 373 -1.79 11.66 19.19
N PRO A 374 -1.57 12.93 18.78
CA PRO A 374 -0.67 13.80 19.51
C PRO A 374 -1.18 13.93 20.95
N GLY A 375 -0.39 13.46 21.92
CA GLY A 375 -0.81 13.46 23.34
C GLY A 375 -0.95 14.84 23.97
N ASP A 376 -0.57 15.90 23.25
CA ASP A 376 -0.74 17.31 23.60
C ASP A 376 -0.77 18.12 22.28
N GLN A 377 -1.74 19.02 22.11
CA GLN A 377 -1.80 19.94 20.97
C GLN A 377 -0.54 20.82 20.89
N SER A 378 0.18 21.05 22.01
CA SER A 378 1.47 21.76 21.98
C SER A 378 2.57 21.01 21.21
N LYS A 379 2.43 19.69 21.01
CA LYS A 379 3.38 18.86 20.26
C LYS A 379 3.09 18.84 18.76
N CYS A 380 1.85 19.14 18.36
CA CYS A 380 1.43 19.29 16.98
C CYS A 380 0.12 20.07 16.97
N ASP A 381 0.22 21.37 16.68
CA ASP A 381 -0.91 22.30 16.65
C ASP A 381 -1.69 22.23 15.33
N TRP A 382 -1.23 21.40 14.39
CA TRP A 382 -1.77 21.27 13.05
C TRP A 382 -1.85 22.62 12.32
N GLY A 383 -0.89 23.52 12.53
CA GLY A 383 -0.82 24.80 11.83
C GLY A 383 -0.85 24.68 10.30
N ALA A 384 -1.06 25.79 9.58
CA ALA A 384 -1.16 25.73 8.13
C ALA A 384 0.18 25.37 7.47
N GLY A 385 0.13 24.56 6.42
CA GLY A 385 1.32 24.11 5.70
C GLY A 385 1.18 22.75 5.05
N VAL A 386 2.26 22.32 4.39
CA VAL A 386 2.36 20.98 3.82
C VAL A 386 2.95 20.05 4.85
N TYR A 387 2.15 19.08 5.29
CA TYR A 387 2.58 18.02 6.18
C TYR A 387 3.13 16.85 5.40
N LYS A 388 4.20 16.25 5.93
CA LYS A 388 4.76 14.98 5.49
C LYS A 388 4.73 14.02 6.67
N PHE A 389 4.01 12.92 6.50
CA PHE A 389 3.88 11.84 7.48
C PHE A 389 4.77 10.68 7.05
N VAL A 390 5.65 10.22 7.93
CA VAL A 390 6.52 9.06 7.66
C VAL A 390 6.25 8.01 8.72
N ALA A 391 5.48 6.99 8.37
CA ALA A 391 5.22 5.85 9.24
C ALA A 391 6.33 4.81 9.08
N ARG A 392 6.88 4.32 10.19
CA ARG A 392 8.02 3.39 10.19
C ARG A 392 7.76 2.14 11.00
N ILE A 393 8.21 1.00 10.49
CA ILE A 393 8.30 -0.27 11.22
C ILE A 393 9.67 -0.88 10.90
N GLY A 394 10.56 -0.94 11.89
CA GLY A 394 11.94 -1.35 11.64
C GLY A 394 12.63 -0.37 10.67
N TYR A 395 13.14 -0.89 9.56
CA TYR A 395 13.78 -0.08 8.50
C TYR A 395 12.81 0.32 7.38
N SER A 396 11.57 -0.19 7.40
CA SER A 396 10.56 0.11 6.40
C SER A 396 9.88 1.44 6.69
N GLU A 397 9.65 2.24 5.64
CA GLU A 397 9.00 3.54 5.73
C GLU A 397 7.90 3.69 4.68
N LYS A 398 6.77 4.30 5.08
CA LYS A 398 5.74 4.80 4.17
C LYS A 398 5.60 6.30 4.36
N THR A 399 5.48 7.03 3.26
CA THR A 399 5.33 8.49 3.28
C THR A 399 3.99 8.92 2.69
N LEU A 400 3.36 9.93 3.29
CA LEU A 400 2.20 10.64 2.76
C LEU A 400 2.38 12.15 2.93
N TYR A 401 1.96 12.92 1.92
CA TYR A 401 1.88 14.39 2.00
C TYR A 401 0.42 14.84 2.10
N ALA A 402 0.16 15.89 2.88
CA ALA A 402 -1.16 16.49 3.02
C ALA A 402 -1.07 18.01 3.22
N LEU A 403 -1.99 18.78 2.65
CA LEU A 403 -2.07 20.23 2.81
C LEU A 403 -3.08 20.58 3.90
N PHE A 404 -2.69 21.41 4.85
CA PHE A 404 -3.55 21.96 5.90
C PHE A 404 -3.75 23.45 5.64
N GLU A 405 -4.99 23.89 5.46
CA GLU A 405 -5.31 25.28 5.11
C GLU A 405 -6.04 26.00 6.25
N GLU A 406 -5.72 27.28 6.46
CA GLU A 406 -6.48 28.12 7.37
C GLU A 406 -7.89 28.36 6.84
N GLN A 407 -8.86 28.30 7.74
CA GLN A 407 -10.24 28.67 7.47
C GLN A 407 -10.55 30.01 8.13
N ARG A 408 -11.55 30.73 7.61
CA ARG A 408 -11.94 32.03 8.17
C ARG A 408 -12.56 31.86 9.57
N ASP A 409 -12.47 32.93 10.37
CA ASP A 409 -13.28 33.03 11.58
C ASP A 409 -14.77 33.17 11.24
N ILE A 410 -15.63 32.52 12.01
CA ILE A 410 -17.08 32.72 11.95
C ILE A 410 -17.60 33.32 13.26
N ARG A 411 -18.31 34.43 13.16
CA ARG A 411 -18.87 35.17 14.30
C ARG A 411 -20.36 34.88 14.42
N ILE A 412 -20.74 34.19 15.49
CA ILE A 412 -22.14 33.79 15.73
C ILE A 412 -22.66 34.51 16.96
N LEU A 413 -23.71 35.32 16.79
CA LEU A 413 -24.41 35.95 17.92
C LEU A 413 -25.49 34.99 18.45
N ALA A 414 -25.36 34.58 19.71
CA ALA A 414 -26.32 33.73 20.41
C ALA A 414 -27.27 34.60 21.27
N VAL A 415 -28.56 34.57 20.95
CA VAL A 415 -29.54 35.51 21.50
C VAL A 415 -30.64 34.77 22.27
N PRO A 416 -30.73 34.90 23.60
CA PRO A 416 -31.88 34.39 24.34
C PRO A 416 -33.13 35.23 24.04
N LEU A 417 -34.20 34.58 23.55
CA LEU A 417 -35.48 35.20 23.21
C LEU A 417 -36.61 34.82 24.18
N LYS A 418 -37.19 35.82 24.82
CA LYS A 418 -38.51 35.68 25.48
C LYS A 418 -39.60 35.66 24.42
N ALA A 419 -40.30 34.55 24.24
CA ALA A 419 -41.17 34.31 23.11
C ALA A 419 -42.64 34.12 23.50
N ASN A 420 -43.55 34.39 22.56
CA ASN A 420 -45.00 34.26 22.73
C ASN A 420 -45.54 33.05 21.97
N TYR A 421 -46.18 32.14 22.68
CA TYR A 421 -46.83 30.94 22.16
C TYR A 421 -48.34 31.04 22.37
N GLY A 422 -49.04 31.75 21.49
CA GLY A 422 -50.51 31.87 21.55
C GLY A 422 -51.02 32.58 22.80
N GLY A 423 -50.26 33.55 23.33
CA GLY A 423 -50.53 34.27 24.56
C GLY A 423 -49.74 33.76 25.77
N LYS A 424 -49.13 32.56 25.69
CA LYS A 424 -48.20 32.07 26.72
C LYS A 424 -46.81 32.63 26.46
N ILE A 425 -46.35 33.51 27.34
CA ILE A 425 -45.00 34.09 27.26
C ILE A 425 -44.03 33.18 28.01
N VAL A 426 -42.96 32.76 27.33
CA VAL A 426 -41.96 31.82 27.87
C VAL A 426 -40.56 32.38 27.66
N GLU A 427 -39.72 32.29 28.69
CA GLU A 427 -38.32 32.70 28.65
C GLU A 427 -37.44 31.48 28.36
N PRO A 428 -36.36 31.63 27.56
CA PRO A 428 -35.46 30.54 27.28
C PRO A 428 -34.63 30.26 28.55
N GLY A 429 -34.42 28.98 28.87
CA GLY A 429 -33.57 28.58 29.99
C GLY A 429 -32.10 29.01 29.80
N GLY A 430 -31.21 28.62 30.71
CA GLY A 430 -29.80 29.01 30.67
C GLY A 430 -28.90 28.19 29.72
N ASN A 431 -29.44 27.17 29.06
CA ASN A 431 -28.62 26.14 28.41
C ASN A 431 -28.00 26.55 27.07
N TRP A 432 -28.37 27.69 26.46
CA TRP A 432 -27.95 28.11 25.11
C TRP A 432 -26.48 28.51 24.95
N ILE A 433 -25.72 28.60 26.05
CA ILE A 433 -24.33 29.11 26.04
C ILE A 433 -23.37 28.15 25.34
N ASP A 434 -23.66 26.84 25.32
CA ASP A 434 -22.78 25.79 24.77
C ASP A 434 -23.27 25.25 23.40
N GLY A 435 -24.08 26.04 22.69
CA GLY A 435 -24.74 25.62 21.44
C GLY A 435 -23.80 25.38 20.25
N ASP A 436 -22.55 25.82 20.32
CA ASP A 436 -21.55 25.68 19.25
C ASP A 436 -20.74 24.38 19.32
N SER A 437 -20.96 23.55 20.34
CA SER A 437 -20.18 22.33 20.58
C SER A 437 -20.15 21.36 19.40
N MET A 438 -21.30 21.15 18.74
CA MET A 438 -21.43 20.31 17.53
C MET A 438 -20.84 20.97 16.29
N LEU A 439 -20.90 22.30 16.20
CA LEU A 439 -20.29 23.04 15.10
C LEU A 439 -18.77 22.85 15.10
N ARG A 440 -18.14 23.11 16.24
CA ARG A 440 -16.69 22.89 16.46
C ARG A 440 -16.27 21.46 16.13
N LYS A 441 -17.15 20.50 16.49
CA LYS A 441 -16.92 19.07 16.26
C LYS A 441 -16.94 18.73 14.77
N LEU A 442 -18.02 19.04 14.08
CA LEU A 442 -18.32 18.52 12.75
C LEU A 442 -17.84 19.39 11.60
N TYR A 443 -17.78 20.71 11.78
CA TYR A 443 -17.50 21.61 10.67
C TYR A 443 -16.01 21.61 10.34
N PRO A 444 -15.66 21.89 9.07
CA PRO A 444 -14.27 22.10 8.65
C PRO A 444 -13.79 23.48 9.13
N LEU A 445 -13.67 23.64 10.44
CA LEU A 445 -13.18 24.83 11.13
C LEU A 445 -12.30 24.37 12.30
N ALA A 446 -11.25 25.12 12.61
CA ALA A 446 -10.58 24.96 13.89
C ALA A 446 -11.51 25.42 15.00
N ASP A 447 -11.35 24.86 16.20
CA ASP A 447 -12.15 25.28 17.36
C ASP A 447 -12.01 26.79 17.55
N HIS A 448 -10.80 27.34 17.51
CA HIS A 448 -10.60 28.77 17.71
C HIS A 448 -11.22 29.66 16.62
N ASN A 449 -11.56 29.14 15.42
CA ASN A 449 -12.25 29.92 14.39
C ASN A 449 -13.74 30.13 14.67
N VAL A 450 -14.35 29.33 15.54
CA VAL A 450 -15.74 29.52 15.95
C VAL A 450 -15.80 30.57 17.06
N LYS A 451 -16.28 31.78 16.74
CA LYS A 451 -16.49 32.87 17.70
C LYS A 451 -17.95 32.89 18.14
N TRP A 452 -18.25 32.18 19.21
CA TRP A 452 -19.57 32.19 19.84
C TRP A 452 -19.71 33.41 20.76
N ILE A 453 -20.66 34.28 20.46
CA ILE A 453 -20.82 35.59 21.10
C ILE A 453 -22.18 35.63 21.79
N PRO A 454 -22.24 35.44 23.12
CA PRO A 454 -23.48 35.60 23.88
C PRO A 454 -23.98 37.04 23.84
N HIS A 455 -25.25 37.23 23.48
CA HIS A 455 -25.89 38.54 23.62
C HIS A 455 -26.05 38.87 25.12
N PRO A 456 -25.70 40.09 25.57
CA PRO A 456 -25.55 40.39 26.99
C PRO A 456 -26.86 40.43 27.77
N VAL A 457 -28.00 40.56 27.08
CA VAL A 457 -29.33 40.64 27.68
C VAL A 457 -30.33 39.79 26.91
N MET A 458 -31.35 39.30 27.59
CA MET A 458 -32.50 38.66 26.95
C MET A 458 -33.25 39.67 26.07
N VAL A 459 -33.56 39.25 24.85
CA VAL A 459 -34.34 40.04 23.89
C VAL A 459 -35.81 39.67 24.06
N ASP A 460 -36.65 40.69 24.24
CA ASP A 460 -38.09 40.51 24.36
C ASP A 460 -38.75 40.44 22.98
N ALA A 461 -39.16 39.23 22.60
CA ALA A 461 -39.91 38.93 21.39
C ALA A 461 -41.35 38.47 21.71
N SER A 462 -41.89 38.85 22.88
CA SER A 462 -43.21 38.38 23.35
C SER A 462 -44.41 39.16 22.83
N GLN A 463 -44.17 40.18 22.00
CA GLN A 463 -45.22 40.98 21.37
C GLN A 463 -46.20 40.14 20.54
N PRO A 464 -47.50 40.52 20.47
CA PRO A 464 -48.50 39.74 19.73
C PRO A 464 -48.16 39.49 18.25
N SER A 465 -47.46 40.41 17.58
CA SER A 465 -47.02 40.26 16.20
C SER A 465 -45.90 39.22 16.00
N ALA A 466 -45.23 38.80 17.08
CA ALA A 466 -44.17 37.80 17.11
C ALA A 466 -44.65 36.46 17.71
N ASN A 467 -45.94 36.16 17.57
CA ASN A 467 -46.54 34.92 18.03
C ASN A 467 -46.01 33.70 17.25
N LEU A 468 -45.28 32.81 17.91
CA LEU A 468 -44.70 31.60 17.30
C LEU A 468 -45.72 30.56 16.83
N MET A 469 -47.01 30.71 17.17
CA MET A 469 -48.08 29.88 16.61
C MET A 469 -48.40 30.22 15.15
N ASP A 470 -47.95 31.38 14.66
CA ASP A 470 -48.24 31.89 13.32
C ASP A 470 -46.95 32.05 12.52
N TYR A 471 -46.97 31.71 11.22
CA TYR A 471 -45.81 31.90 10.34
C TYR A 471 -45.34 33.36 10.27
N ASN A 472 -46.26 34.31 10.37
CA ASN A 472 -45.93 35.74 10.46
C ASN A 472 -45.15 36.09 11.73
N GLY A 473 -45.36 35.36 12.83
CA GLY A 473 -44.60 35.56 14.06
C GLY A 473 -43.15 35.11 13.93
N LEU A 474 -42.89 34.01 13.22
CA LEU A 474 -41.52 33.60 12.87
C LEU A 474 -40.79 34.66 12.03
N ILE A 475 -41.49 35.23 11.04
CA ILE A 475 -40.96 36.36 10.26
C ILE A 475 -40.65 37.56 11.17
N ALA A 476 -41.54 37.90 12.10
CA ALA A 476 -41.33 39.00 13.03
C ALA A 476 -40.12 38.76 13.96
N ILE A 477 -39.94 37.55 14.49
CA ILE A 477 -38.75 37.19 15.29
C ILE A 477 -37.48 37.34 14.47
N ARG A 478 -37.47 36.86 13.22
CA ARG A 478 -36.34 37.06 12.32
C ARG A 478 -35.99 38.54 12.17
N TRP A 479 -36.98 39.43 12.00
CA TRP A 479 -36.72 40.87 11.92
C TRP A 479 -36.15 41.43 13.22
N ILE A 480 -36.62 40.99 14.39
CA ILE A 480 -36.06 41.38 15.69
C ILE A 480 -34.59 40.99 15.78
N LEU A 481 -34.26 39.73 15.48
CA LEU A 481 -32.87 39.23 15.46
C LEU A 481 -32.01 39.99 14.45
N GLN A 482 -32.56 40.29 13.27
CA GLN A 482 -31.86 41.02 12.22
C GLN A 482 -31.45 42.43 12.65
N CYS A 483 -32.23 43.08 13.51
CA CYS A 483 -31.92 44.41 14.05
C CYS A 483 -30.72 44.39 15.00
N LEU A 484 -30.26 43.21 15.45
CA LEU A 484 -29.06 43.05 16.26
C LEU A 484 -27.77 43.01 15.42
N GLN A 485 -27.89 42.95 14.09
CA GLN A 485 -26.73 43.03 13.21
C GLN A 485 -26.12 44.43 13.32
N PRO A 486 -24.83 44.56 13.71
CA PRO A 486 -24.20 45.86 13.80
C PRO A 486 -24.08 46.48 12.41
N ASP A 487 -24.03 47.82 12.37
CA ASP A 487 -23.64 48.50 11.14
C ASP A 487 -22.19 48.10 10.81
N LYS A 488 -21.95 47.67 9.57
CA LYS A 488 -20.64 47.21 9.08
C LYS A 488 -19.53 48.25 9.22
N PHE A 489 -19.88 49.52 9.41
CA PHE A 489 -18.91 50.62 9.62
C PHE A 489 -18.61 50.88 11.10
N VAL A 490 -19.35 50.25 12.03
CA VAL A 490 -19.21 50.43 13.49
C VAL A 490 -18.53 49.21 14.12
N GLU A 491 -18.98 48.01 13.76
CA GLU A 491 -18.41 46.75 14.25
C GLU A 491 -18.45 45.70 13.14
N THR A 492 -17.54 44.72 13.20
CA THR A 492 -17.55 43.56 12.32
C THR A 492 -18.91 42.84 12.40
N PRO A 493 -19.65 42.74 11.28
CA PRO A 493 -20.92 42.05 11.20
C PRO A 493 -20.82 40.59 11.68
N TYR A 494 -21.90 40.05 12.25
CA TYR A 494 -21.99 38.62 12.55
C TYR A 494 -22.22 37.82 11.26
N ASP A 495 -21.59 36.66 11.17
CA ASP A 495 -21.78 35.66 10.12
C ASP A 495 -23.03 34.80 10.37
N ALA A 496 -23.58 34.83 11.57
CA ALA A 496 -24.87 34.23 11.91
C ALA A 496 -25.46 34.87 13.18
N ILE A 497 -26.80 34.92 13.26
CA ILE A 497 -27.53 35.27 14.48
C ILE A 497 -28.51 34.13 14.80
N ILE A 498 -28.38 33.53 15.98
CA ILE A 498 -29.21 32.41 16.43
C ILE A 498 -30.06 32.86 17.61
N GLY A 499 -31.37 32.86 17.44
CA GLY A 499 -32.33 33.12 18.51
C GLY A 499 -32.72 31.85 19.24
N PHE A 500 -32.58 31.81 20.56
CA PHE A 500 -32.92 30.66 21.39
C PHE A 500 -34.26 30.85 22.08
N VAL A 501 -35.18 29.91 21.88
CA VAL A 501 -36.51 29.87 22.51
C VAL A 501 -36.65 28.62 23.38
N ALA A 502 -37.60 28.62 24.32
CA ALA A 502 -37.74 27.54 25.29
C ALA A 502 -38.36 26.27 24.70
N ASP A 503 -39.46 26.42 23.97
CA ASP A 503 -40.29 25.31 23.51
C ASP A 503 -40.19 25.18 21.96
N PRO A 504 -40.34 23.96 21.41
CA PRO A 504 -40.43 23.72 19.97
C PRO A 504 -41.43 24.65 19.27
N ILE A 505 -41.07 25.12 18.08
CA ILE A 505 -41.80 26.07 17.26
C ILE A 505 -42.97 25.35 16.56
N PRO A 506 -44.23 25.69 16.87
CA PRO A 506 -45.38 25.13 16.16
C PRO A 506 -45.52 25.76 14.77
N ILE A 507 -45.33 24.99 13.70
CA ILE A 507 -45.57 25.46 12.33
C ILE A 507 -46.97 25.02 11.84
N ILE A 508 -47.44 25.68 10.80
CA ILE A 508 -48.66 25.38 10.03
C ILE A 508 -48.70 23.87 9.68
N LYS A 509 -49.83 23.21 9.98
CA LYS A 509 -50.12 21.76 9.91
C LYS A 509 -49.86 20.93 11.19
N ASN A 510 -49.80 21.54 12.38
CA ASN A 510 -49.67 20.87 13.69
C ASN A 510 -48.33 20.15 13.96
N ASN A 511 -47.32 20.33 13.11
CA ASN A 511 -45.96 19.86 13.40
C ASN A 511 -45.19 20.90 14.22
N LYS A 512 -44.40 20.42 15.17
CA LYS A 512 -43.48 21.25 15.95
C LYS A 512 -42.07 21.02 15.42
N VAL A 513 -41.35 22.09 15.08
CA VAL A 513 -39.93 22.01 14.74
C VAL A 513 -39.08 22.51 15.88
N VAL A 514 -37.86 21.99 15.97
CA VAL A 514 -36.89 22.38 16.99
C VAL A 514 -35.94 23.48 16.50
N GLY A 515 -35.92 23.73 15.18
CA GLY A 515 -35.13 24.79 14.55
C GLY A 515 -35.85 25.33 13.32
N TYR A 516 -35.55 26.57 12.95
CA TYR A 516 -36.01 27.14 11.69
C TYR A 516 -35.08 28.24 11.17
N THR A 517 -34.63 28.08 9.92
CA THR A 517 -33.88 29.08 9.16
C THR A 517 -34.76 29.82 8.15
N LEU A 518 -34.87 31.15 8.30
CA LEU A 518 -35.65 32.00 7.39
C LEU A 518 -34.76 32.76 6.38
N GLY A 519 -34.88 32.37 5.12
CA GLY A 519 -34.41 33.13 3.96
C GLY A 519 -33.02 32.75 3.50
N GLN A 520 -32.96 32.02 2.39
CA GLN A 520 -31.71 31.79 1.68
C GLN A 520 -31.20 33.10 1.07
N GLY A 521 -29.92 33.39 1.30
CA GLY A 521 -29.14 34.24 0.41
C GLY A 521 -28.88 35.69 0.80
N LYS A 522 -29.31 36.27 1.93
CA LYS A 522 -28.85 37.63 2.31
C LYS A 522 -28.57 37.92 3.79
N LYS A 523 -29.15 37.20 4.76
CA LYS A 523 -28.90 37.43 6.20
C LYS A 523 -29.07 36.12 6.99
N PRO A 524 -27.99 35.51 7.48
CA PRO A 524 -27.98 34.20 8.15
C PRO A 524 -28.58 34.29 9.56
N ILE A 525 -29.86 33.94 9.68
CA ILE A 525 -30.63 34.03 10.92
C ILE A 525 -31.44 32.74 11.10
N ALA A 526 -31.32 32.13 12.27
CA ALA A 526 -32.11 30.97 12.67
C ALA A 526 -32.75 31.16 14.05
N THR A 527 -33.83 30.44 14.31
CA THR A 527 -34.44 30.31 15.64
C THR A 527 -34.40 28.84 16.07
N VAL A 528 -33.89 28.56 17.27
CA VAL A 528 -33.68 27.20 17.79
C VAL A 528 -34.33 27.04 19.16
N ALA A 529 -35.03 25.94 19.39
CA ALA A 529 -35.62 25.57 20.66
C ALA A 529 -34.61 24.82 21.55
N LEU A 530 -34.62 25.10 22.86
CA LEU A 530 -33.72 24.50 23.85
C LEU A 530 -34.22 23.14 24.36
N VAL A 531 -34.22 22.16 23.47
CA VAL A 531 -34.49 20.74 23.76
C VAL A 531 -33.20 19.94 23.98
N ASP A 532 -33.31 18.67 24.38
CA ASP A 532 -32.18 17.82 24.84
C ASP A 532 -31.05 17.62 23.79
N ASP A 533 -31.25 17.95 22.52
CA ASP A 533 -30.29 17.83 21.41
C ASP A 533 -30.04 19.15 20.65
N TYR A 534 -30.39 20.29 21.25
CA TYR A 534 -30.32 21.60 20.59
C TYR A 534 -28.96 21.97 19.94
N PRO A 535 -27.77 21.52 20.42
CA PRO A 535 -26.51 21.81 19.71
C PRO A 535 -26.44 21.18 18.31
N THR A 536 -27.05 20.01 18.11
CA THR A 536 -27.18 19.41 16.78
C THR A 536 -28.07 20.28 15.90
N THR A 537 -29.20 20.75 16.45
CA THR A 537 -30.09 21.67 15.75
C THR A 537 -29.39 22.98 15.38
N VAL A 538 -28.56 23.55 16.26
CA VAL A 538 -27.75 24.73 15.92
C VAL A 538 -26.83 24.44 14.72
N ALA A 539 -26.12 23.31 14.73
CA ALA A 539 -25.24 22.93 13.62
C ALA A 539 -26.01 22.66 12.33
N HIS A 540 -27.20 22.06 12.42
CA HIS A 540 -28.13 21.80 11.30
C HIS A 540 -28.60 23.12 10.67
N GLU A 541 -29.14 24.04 11.47
CA GLU A 541 -29.64 25.33 10.98
C GLU A 541 -28.53 26.20 10.37
N ILE A 542 -27.32 26.17 10.96
CA ILE A 542 -26.18 26.88 10.38
C ILE A 542 -25.78 26.30 9.02
N ALA A 543 -25.97 24.99 8.77
CA ALA A 543 -25.60 24.37 7.51
C ALA A 543 -26.47 24.90 6.36
N HIS A 544 -27.74 25.20 6.63
CA HIS A 544 -28.64 25.84 5.67
C HIS A 544 -28.18 27.23 5.24
N PHE A 545 -27.39 27.96 6.04
CA PHE A 545 -26.79 29.23 5.62
C PHE A 545 -25.79 29.06 4.47
N TYR A 546 -25.27 27.84 4.32
CA TYR A 546 -24.33 27.44 3.30
C TYR A 546 -24.99 26.49 2.29
N ASP A 547 -26.30 26.62 2.06
CA ASP A 547 -27.04 25.87 1.04
C ASP A 547 -27.02 24.34 1.21
N VAL A 548 -26.71 23.83 2.40
CA VAL A 548 -26.89 22.40 2.71
C VAL A 548 -28.38 22.13 2.88
N GLY A 549 -28.91 21.08 2.26
CA GLY A 549 -30.31 20.67 2.37
C GLY A 549 -30.56 19.71 3.53
N ASP A 550 -31.83 19.54 3.88
CA ASP A 550 -32.32 18.47 4.75
C ASP A 550 -32.13 17.09 4.12
N GLU A 551 -32.06 16.05 4.95
CA GLU A 551 -31.92 14.67 4.49
C GLU A 551 -33.04 13.70 4.94
N TYR A 552 -34.10 14.21 5.58
CA TYR A 552 -35.17 13.39 6.14
C TYR A 552 -36.39 13.26 5.20
N ASP A 553 -37.04 12.09 5.26
CA ASP A 553 -38.16 11.67 4.41
C ASP A 553 -39.53 12.18 4.92
N GLY A 554 -40.57 11.98 4.11
CA GLY A 554 -41.97 12.26 4.50
C GLY A 554 -42.54 13.57 3.97
N GLY A 555 -41.90 14.17 2.97
CA GLY A 555 -42.38 15.39 2.30
C GLY A 555 -42.22 16.66 3.12
N ILE A 556 -41.37 16.63 4.16
CA ILE A 556 -41.13 17.75 5.08
C ILE A 556 -39.73 18.36 4.93
N GLY A 557 -38.75 17.62 4.38
CA GLY A 557 -37.39 18.09 4.19
C GLY A 557 -37.24 18.94 2.92
N ARG A 558 -36.32 19.90 2.96
CA ARG A 558 -35.91 20.74 1.85
C ARG A 558 -34.56 20.30 1.30
N PHE A 559 -34.55 19.68 0.13
CA PHE A 559 -33.41 18.98 -0.40
C PHE A 559 -32.57 19.86 -1.31
N ASN A 560 -31.24 19.79 -1.16
CA ASN A 560 -30.30 20.27 -2.16
C ASN A 560 -29.64 19.08 -2.85
N MET A 561 -30.24 18.65 -3.96
CA MET A 561 -29.78 17.48 -4.73
C MET A 561 -28.36 17.62 -5.28
N LEU A 562 -27.85 18.86 -5.42
CA LEU A 562 -26.50 19.13 -5.91
C LEU A 562 -25.42 19.08 -4.82
N VAL A 563 -25.80 19.33 -3.56
CA VAL A 563 -24.86 19.42 -2.44
C VAL A 563 -24.87 18.14 -1.62
N ASN A 564 -26.01 17.77 -1.07
CA ASN A 564 -26.17 16.59 -0.22
C ASN A 564 -27.52 15.93 -0.52
N PRO A 565 -27.65 15.21 -1.65
CA PRO A 565 -28.89 14.54 -1.97
C PRO A 565 -29.23 13.52 -0.86
N PRO A 566 -30.49 13.46 -0.40
CA PRO A 566 -30.92 12.46 0.57
C PRO A 566 -30.91 11.04 -0.02
N PRO A 567 -31.13 10.01 0.80
CA PRO A 567 -31.26 8.64 0.33
C PRO A 567 -32.26 8.47 -0.82
N PHE A 568 -31.95 7.55 -1.72
CA PHE A 568 -32.78 7.22 -2.88
C PHE A 568 -34.25 7.00 -2.49
N GLY A 569 -35.16 7.66 -3.21
CA GLY A 569 -36.60 7.54 -3.02
C GLY A 569 -37.19 8.43 -1.94
N PHE A 570 -36.38 9.13 -1.13
CA PHE A 570 -36.87 10.09 -0.16
C PHE A 570 -37.60 11.23 -0.86
N GLN A 571 -38.72 11.67 -0.28
CA GLN A 571 -39.60 12.69 -0.83
C GLN A 571 -39.54 13.97 0.01
N GLY A 572 -39.44 15.11 -0.66
CA GLY A 572 -39.31 16.42 -0.05
C GLY A 572 -39.67 17.54 -1.01
N GLU A 573 -39.21 18.74 -0.71
CA GLU A 573 -39.27 19.91 -1.59
C GLU A 573 -37.85 20.31 -2.00
N ASP A 574 -37.64 20.76 -3.23
CA ASP A 574 -36.36 21.33 -3.63
C ASP A 574 -36.09 22.62 -2.83
N LEU A 575 -34.89 22.76 -2.29
CA LEU A 575 -34.52 23.80 -1.34
C LEU A 575 -34.71 25.22 -1.91
N PHE A 576 -34.53 25.41 -3.22
CA PHE A 576 -34.55 26.73 -3.85
C PHE A 576 -35.89 27.05 -4.54
N THR A 577 -36.52 26.05 -5.15
CA THR A 577 -37.76 26.20 -5.93
C THR A 577 -39.02 25.92 -5.10
N PHE A 578 -38.89 25.19 -3.99
CA PHE A 578 -39.99 24.68 -3.17
C PHE A 578 -40.95 23.76 -3.94
N GLU A 579 -40.53 23.24 -5.09
CA GLU A 579 -41.29 22.25 -5.84
C GLU A 579 -41.06 20.84 -5.25
N PRO A 580 -42.08 19.97 -5.23
CA PRO A 580 -41.90 18.59 -4.77
C PRO A 580 -40.82 17.86 -5.56
N VAL A 581 -39.94 17.15 -4.87
CA VAL A 581 -38.82 16.40 -5.47
C VAL A 581 -38.67 15.04 -4.77
N THR A 582 -38.22 14.04 -5.53
CA THR A 582 -37.85 12.72 -5.01
C THR A 582 -36.38 12.49 -5.33
N SER A 583 -35.58 12.06 -4.36
CA SER A 583 -34.17 11.79 -4.58
C SER A 583 -33.96 10.60 -5.52
N ASP A 584 -33.12 10.80 -6.53
CA ASP A 584 -32.66 9.80 -7.49
C ASP A 584 -31.24 9.28 -7.19
N ALA A 585 -30.65 9.68 -6.05
CA ALA A 585 -29.29 9.31 -5.66
C ALA A 585 -29.19 7.87 -5.11
N ASP A 586 -29.16 6.89 -6.02
CA ASP A 586 -29.07 5.45 -5.71
C ASP A 586 -27.83 5.02 -4.90
N TYR A 587 -26.77 5.83 -4.96
CA TYR A 587 -25.53 5.66 -4.20
C TYR A 587 -25.62 6.16 -2.74
N VAL A 588 -26.61 7.00 -2.40
CA VAL A 588 -26.83 7.45 -1.01
C VAL A 588 -27.78 6.48 -0.32
N LYS A 589 -27.29 5.83 0.74
CA LYS A 589 -28.07 4.84 1.50
C LYS A 589 -28.72 5.48 2.73
N PRO A 590 -29.93 5.04 3.12
CA PRO A 590 -30.56 5.51 4.35
C PRO A 590 -29.84 4.95 5.57
N ALA A 591 -29.75 5.75 6.63
CA ALA A 591 -29.24 5.29 7.92
C ALA A 591 -30.18 4.22 8.53
N PRO A 592 -29.64 3.26 9.30
CA PRO A 592 -30.46 2.21 9.94
C PRO A 592 -31.30 2.72 11.11
N VAL A 593 -31.04 3.94 11.61
CA VAL A 593 -31.75 4.59 12.71
C VAL A 593 -31.98 6.04 12.33
N GLY A 594 -33.19 6.55 12.57
CA GLY A 594 -33.61 7.88 12.16
C GLY A 594 -33.95 7.96 10.66
N SER A 595 -34.15 9.19 10.17
CA SER A 595 -34.37 9.48 8.75
C SER A 595 -33.27 10.42 8.26
N GLY A 596 -32.39 9.94 7.38
CA GLY A 596 -31.21 10.67 6.91
C GLY A 596 -30.23 9.75 6.20
N SER A 597 -29.14 10.33 5.67
CA SER A 597 -28.10 9.53 4.99
C SER A 597 -27.25 8.75 5.97
N LEU A 598 -26.90 7.53 5.58
CA LEU A 598 -25.93 6.68 6.25
C LEU A 598 -24.52 7.26 6.08
N ILE A 599 -23.82 7.41 7.20
CA ILE A 599 -22.37 7.57 7.24
C ILE A 599 -21.79 6.23 7.64
N SER A 600 -21.28 5.50 6.65
CA SER A 600 -20.73 4.16 6.85
C SER A 600 -19.48 4.21 7.71
N LYS A 601 -19.32 3.23 8.61
CA LYS A 601 -18.07 3.00 9.35
C LYS A 601 -16.84 2.85 8.44
N ASN A 602 -17.02 2.38 7.20
CA ASN A 602 -15.93 2.15 6.25
C ASN A 602 -15.33 3.46 5.71
N LEU A 603 -16.02 4.60 5.91
CA LEU A 603 -15.47 5.94 5.64
C LEU A 603 -14.50 6.41 6.75
N HIS A 604 -14.32 5.59 7.78
CA HIS A 604 -13.56 5.89 9.00
C HIS A 604 -14.00 7.20 9.67
N PRO A 605 -15.29 7.38 9.99
CA PRO A 605 -15.69 8.50 10.83
C PRO A 605 -14.99 8.37 12.19
N PHE A 606 -14.33 9.43 12.64
CA PHE A 606 -13.54 9.43 13.89
C PHE A 606 -13.93 10.60 14.77
N ASP A 607 -14.19 10.36 16.05
CA ASP A 607 -14.41 11.43 17.04
C ASP A 607 -13.09 11.73 17.77
N PRO A 608 -12.38 12.83 17.42
CA PRO A 608 -11.09 13.16 18.03
C PRO A 608 -11.21 13.42 19.53
N ARG A 609 -12.36 13.94 19.98
CA ARG A 609 -12.59 14.23 21.40
C ARG A 609 -12.79 12.97 22.24
N LYS A 610 -13.21 11.87 21.62
CA LYS A 610 -13.37 10.55 22.26
C LYS A 610 -12.27 9.56 21.88
N ASN A 611 -11.33 9.95 21.03
CA ASN A 611 -10.25 9.11 20.51
C ASN A 611 -10.75 7.77 19.95
N LYS A 612 -11.83 7.79 19.16
CA LYS A 612 -12.55 6.59 18.75
C LYS A 612 -13.17 6.69 17.35
N LEU A 613 -12.98 5.62 16.55
CA LEU A 613 -13.73 5.37 15.32
C LEU A 613 -15.20 5.09 15.62
N LEU A 614 -16.08 5.67 14.82
CA LEU A 614 -17.52 5.54 14.97
C LEU A 614 -18.04 4.37 14.13
N PRO A 615 -19.05 3.62 14.64
CA PRO A 615 -19.79 2.70 13.81
C PRO A 615 -20.67 3.47 12.82
N ASP A 616 -21.48 2.74 12.04
CA ASP A 616 -22.52 3.35 11.20
C ASP A 616 -23.31 4.40 11.98
N SER A 617 -23.35 5.59 11.37
CA SER A 617 -23.86 6.84 11.91
C SER A 617 -24.82 7.47 10.90
N ILE A 618 -25.54 8.51 11.31
CA ILE A 618 -26.48 9.25 10.46
C ILE A 618 -25.98 10.67 10.24
N SER A 619 -26.20 11.23 9.06
CA SER A 619 -25.93 12.64 8.79
C SER A 619 -26.66 13.56 9.76
N PHE A 620 -26.00 14.61 10.26
CA PHE A 620 -26.62 15.62 11.13
C PHE A 620 -27.69 16.47 10.42
N MET A 621 -27.82 16.33 9.09
CA MET A 621 -28.93 16.87 8.31
C MET A 621 -30.18 15.95 8.28
N GLY A 622 -30.10 14.78 8.92
CA GLY A 622 -31.24 13.90 9.19
C GLY A 622 -31.97 14.26 10.48
N THR A 623 -32.92 13.40 10.88
CA THR A 623 -33.72 13.55 12.10
C THR A 623 -34.00 12.20 12.78
N ASP A 624 -34.62 12.24 13.95
CA ASP A 624 -35.14 11.09 14.72
C ASP A 624 -34.08 10.06 15.16
N ALA A 625 -32.83 10.50 15.33
CA ALA A 625 -31.76 9.69 15.91
C ALA A 625 -31.21 10.31 17.21
N PRO A 626 -30.62 9.50 18.11
CA PRO A 626 -29.93 10.03 19.29
C PRO A 626 -28.74 10.90 18.89
N GLU A 627 -28.48 12.00 19.62
CA GLU A 627 -27.37 12.94 19.35
C GLU A 627 -26.03 12.23 19.07
N SER A 628 -25.71 11.20 19.85
CA SER A 628 -24.47 10.42 19.74
C SER A 628 -24.26 9.72 18.38
N LYS A 629 -25.29 9.67 17.52
CA LYS A 629 -25.27 9.06 16.19
C LYS A 629 -25.15 10.06 15.05
N TYR A 630 -25.34 11.35 15.30
CA TYR A 630 -25.19 12.37 14.27
C TYR A 630 -23.71 12.62 13.95
N TRP A 631 -23.41 12.63 12.66
CA TRP A 631 -22.08 12.89 12.13
C TRP A 631 -22.16 13.67 10.82
N ILE A 632 -21.03 14.13 10.29
CA ILE A 632 -20.97 14.83 9.01
C ILE A 632 -20.71 13.86 7.86
N SER A 633 -21.44 14.02 6.76
CA SER A 633 -21.22 13.23 5.54
C SER A 633 -20.08 13.82 4.70
N PRO A 634 -19.41 13.01 3.85
CA PRO A 634 -18.40 13.52 2.91
C PRO A 634 -18.88 14.69 2.06
N ALA A 635 -20.11 14.62 1.55
CA ALA A 635 -20.67 15.64 0.68
C ALA A 635 -20.79 16.99 1.41
N ILE A 636 -21.30 16.97 2.65
CA ILE A 636 -21.44 18.17 3.48
C ILE A 636 -20.06 18.70 3.90
N TRP A 637 -19.12 17.83 4.30
CA TRP A 637 -17.77 18.26 4.69
C TRP A 637 -17.09 19.05 3.58
N ARG A 638 -17.06 18.50 2.37
CA ARG A 638 -16.43 19.13 1.20
C ARG A 638 -17.11 20.44 0.84
N HIS A 639 -18.44 20.45 0.83
CA HIS A 639 -19.21 21.66 0.52
C HIS A 639 -18.96 22.78 1.53
N LEU A 640 -18.98 22.47 2.82
CA LEU A 640 -18.69 23.43 3.87
C LEU A 640 -17.24 23.90 3.83
N TYR A 641 -16.27 23.02 3.54
CA TYR A 641 -14.85 23.38 3.45
C TYR A 641 -14.62 24.47 2.39
N HIS A 642 -15.28 24.35 1.24
CA HIS A 642 -15.19 25.36 0.19
C HIS A 642 -16.05 26.60 0.49
N SER A 643 -17.23 26.42 1.07
CA SER A 643 -18.16 27.53 1.35
C SER A 643 -17.68 28.42 2.51
N LEU A 644 -16.92 27.87 3.43
CA LEU A 644 -16.28 28.57 4.55
C LEU A 644 -14.89 29.12 4.20
N GLY A 645 -14.47 28.96 2.93
CA GLY A 645 -13.08 28.97 2.46
C GLY A 645 -12.14 30.09 2.90
N SER A 646 -10.84 29.82 2.64
CA SER A 646 -9.65 30.45 3.21
C SER A 646 -9.45 31.94 2.91
N LEU A 647 -8.73 32.63 3.80
CA LEU A 647 -8.23 34.00 3.61
C LEU A 647 -7.17 34.12 2.48
N GLY A 648 -6.80 33.02 1.78
CA GLY A 648 -5.60 32.95 0.93
C GLY A 648 -5.78 32.59 -0.55
N GLY A 649 -6.98 32.26 -1.03
CA GLY A 649 -7.18 31.64 -2.34
C GLY A 649 -6.94 32.48 -3.62
N ALA A 650 -6.59 33.76 -3.52
CA ALA A 650 -6.44 34.63 -4.71
C ALA A 650 -5.00 34.86 -5.20
N ALA A 651 -3.96 34.42 -4.47
CA ALA A 651 -2.57 34.81 -4.78
C ALA A 651 -1.65 33.72 -5.37
N ASN A 652 -1.89 32.42 -5.16
CA ASN A 652 -0.87 31.39 -5.47
C ASN A 652 -1.23 30.36 -6.56
N ALA A 653 -2.37 30.50 -7.24
CA ALA A 653 -2.76 29.58 -8.34
C ALA A 653 -1.97 29.79 -9.66
N LYS A 654 -0.81 30.47 -9.65
CA LYS A 654 0.02 30.69 -10.84
C LYS A 654 1.38 29.98 -10.85
N THR A 655 1.72 29.19 -9.84
CA THR A 655 3.03 28.51 -9.80
C THR A 655 2.96 27.11 -9.19
N ALA A 656 2.11 26.25 -9.74
CA ALA A 656 2.18 24.80 -9.54
C ALA A 656 1.96 24.06 -10.88
N ASN A 657 2.69 24.50 -11.90
CA ASN A 657 3.13 23.62 -12.98
C ASN A 657 4.63 23.52 -12.81
N LEU A 658 5.13 22.47 -12.17
CA LEU A 658 6.53 22.02 -12.29
C LEU A 658 6.62 20.57 -11.82
N THR A 659 6.83 19.70 -12.83
CA THR A 659 7.46 18.36 -12.85
C THR A 659 6.97 17.27 -11.91
#